data_AF-A0A3D2HX95-F1
#
_entry.id   AF-A0A3D2HX95-F1
#
_cell.length_a   1.000
_cell.length_b   1.000
_cell.length_c   1.000
_cell.angle_alpha   90.00
_cell.angle_beta   90.00
_cell.angle_gamma   90.00
#
_symmetry.space_group_name_H-M   'P 1'
#
loop_
_entity.id
_entity.type
_entity.pdbx_description
1 polymer ?
#
loop_
_entity_poly.entity_id
_entity_poly.type
_entity_poly.pdbx_seq_one_letter_code
_entity_poly.pdbx_strand_id
1 'polypeptide(L)'
;VMDAEEKRLAMLYFRWDEVAPLLRGMYARQLDGFGQEQPEPAVESPAFHSETVAVYPGDKNHLPYDVVVERLHIEEPEPPAPVTEPEKTFEEVLNEHPVSIQVNGQWQTFPNAKAAEEASFEEYKANLRRNAKNFRITDEHLGEGGPKAKFQANVNAIRLLKELEAAGQQASPEQQEVLSRYVGWGGLSDAFDPEKPVWALEYAQLKELLTPEEYAAARSSTLNAHYTSPTVIQAIYEAVDRMGFETGNILEPSMGVGNFFGMLPEKMRNSHLYGVELDPVSGRIVKQLYPKADITVGGFETTDRRDFFDLAIGNVPFGQYQVNDKAYNKLNFSIHNYFFAKALDQVRPGGVVAFVTSRYTMDAKDSTVRRYLAQRAELLGAIRLPNDAFKKNAGAEVVSDIIFLQKRDRPLDIVPEWTQTGQTEDGFAINRYFIDHPEMVLGRQEPVSTAHGMDYTVNPIEGLKLSDQLHDAVKYIHGTYQEAELPELGEGEAIDTSIPADPNVKNYSYAIVDGQVYYRENSRMVRPDLNTTAEARVKGLVGLRDCVQELIDFQMDAAVPDSTITQKQAELNSLYDSFSEKYGLINDRANRLAYADDSSYYLLCALEVIDEDGKLERKADMFTKRTIKPHQAVAVVDTASEALAVSISEKACVDMDYMSQLTGKTKEELAGELQGVIFRVPGQLEQDGTPHYVTADEYLSGNVRRKLRQAQRAAQQDPVYAVNVEALTAAQPKDLDASEIEVRLGATWIDKEYIQQFMYETFNTPFYLQRSIEVNYSSFTAEWQIKGKSSVSYNDVAAYTTYGTSRANAYKILEDSLNLRDVRIYDTIEDADGKERRVLNAKETTLAAQKQQAIREAFRDWIWRDPERRQTLVSQYNEEMNSIRPREYDGSHITFGGMNPAITLREHQKSAIAHVLYGGN
;
A
#
# COMPACT_ATOMS: atom_id res chain seq x y z
N VAL A 1 -43.71 35.36 -48.79
CA VAL A 1 -44.90 36.17 -48.44
C VAL A 1 -46.15 35.27 -48.41
N MET A 2 -46.63 34.75 -47.27
CA MET A 2 -45.87 34.37 -46.07
C MET A 2 -44.67 33.52 -46.47
N ASP A 3 -43.52 33.71 -45.87
CA ASP A 3 -42.35 32.91 -46.25
C ASP A 3 -42.24 31.62 -45.42
N ALA A 4 -41.24 30.80 -45.77
CA ALA A 4 -41.04 29.49 -45.19
C ALA A 4 -40.72 29.54 -43.69
N GLU A 5 -40.23 30.66 -43.15
CA GLU A 5 -39.90 30.82 -41.73
C GLU A 5 -41.14 30.99 -40.86
N GLU A 6 -42.19 31.66 -41.35
CA GLU A 6 -43.44 31.84 -40.60
C GLU A 6 -44.24 30.52 -40.46
N LYS A 7 -44.06 29.56 -41.40
CA LYS A 7 -44.63 28.21 -41.28
C LYS A 7 -43.77 27.26 -40.45
N ARG A 8 -42.45 27.48 -40.39
CA ARG A 8 -41.52 26.67 -39.57
C ARG A 8 -41.63 26.98 -38.08
N LEU A 9 -41.96 28.22 -37.74
CA LEU A 9 -42.18 28.67 -36.36
C LEU A 9 -43.44 28.06 -35.69
N ALA A 10 -44.42 27.60 -36.47
CA ALA A 10 -45.61 26.92 -35.95
C ALA A 10 -45.41 25.41 -35.65
N MET A 11 -44.28 24.82 -36.09
CA MET A 11 -43.99 23.39 -35.89
C MET A 11 -43.03 23.09 -34.72
N LEU A 12 -42.47 24.10 -34.04
CA LEU A 12 -41.35 23.92 -33.11
C LEU A 12 -41.59 24.29 -31.64
N TYR A 13 -42.78 24.72 -31.20
CA TYR A 13 -42.97 25.09 -29.79
C TYR A 13 -44.30 24.59 -29.22
N PHE A 14 -44.22 23.80 -28.15
CA PHE A 14 -45.37 23.18 -27.47
C PHE A 14 -45.99 24.02 -26.34
N ARG A 15 -45.60 25.30 -26.15
CA ARG A 15 -46.33 26.25 -25.26
C ARG A 15 -46.24 27.72 -25.70
N TRP A 16 -47.28 28.50 -25.42
CA TRP A 16 -47.56 29.85 -25.96
C TRP A 16 -47.08 31.00 -25.07
N ASP A 17 -46.69 30.71 -23.84
CA ASP A 17 -46.14 31.61 -22.84
C ASP A 17 -44.68 32.02 -23.12
N GLU A 18 -43.92 31.22 -23.87
CA GLU A 18 -42.56 31.54 -24.33
C GLU A 18 -42.51 32.34 -25.66
N VAL A 19 -43.59 32.33 -26.46
CA VAL A 19 -43.63 32.99 -27.78
C VAL A 19 -44.08 34.46 -27.69
N ALA A 20 -44.89 34.81 -26.69
CA ALA A 20 -45.46 36.16 -26.53
C ALA A 20 -44.46 37.29 -26.15
N PRO A 21 -43.33 37.05 -25.46
CA PRO A 21 -42.32 38.09 -25.19
C PRO A 21 -41.44 38.40 -26.41
N LEU A 22 -41.08 37.40 -27.20
CA LEU A 22 -40.21 37.53 -28.38
C LEU A 22 -40.88 38.29 -29.54
N LEU A 23 -42.17 38.06 -29.77
CA LEU A 23 -42.95 38.85 -30.74
C LEU A 23 -43.13 40.32 -30.32
N ARG A 24 -43.15 40.62 -29.02
CA ARG A 24 -43.17 42.01 -28.51
C ARG A 24 -41.83 42.72 -28.67
N GLY A 25 -40.71 42.01 -28.54
CA GLY A 25 -39.37 42.55 -28.78
C GLY A 25 -39.09 42.89 -30.24
N MET A 26 -39.65 42.11 -31.18
CA MET A 26 -39.47 42.36 -32.61
C MET A 26 -40.35 43.51 -33.14
N TYR A 27 -41.52 43.77 -32.53
CA TYR A 27 -42.36 44.93 -32.87
C TYR A 27 -41.78 46.27 -32.38
N ALA A 28 -40.93 46.25 -31.35
CA ALA A 28 -40.33 47.45 -30.76
C ALA A 28 -39.08 47.98 -31.49
N ARG A 29 -38.53 47.24 -32.46
CA ARG A 29 -37.29 47.62 -33.19
C ARG A 29 -37.48 48.09 -34.62
N GLN A 30 -38.72 48.17 -35.11
CA GLN A 30 -39.02 48.60 -36.50
C GLN A 30 -39.65 50.00 -36.62
N LEU A 31 -39.67 50.79 -35.55
CA LEU A 31 -40.12 52.19 -35.56
C LEU A 31 -39.20 53.03 -34.65
N ASP A 32 -38.05 53.46 -35.20
CA ASP A 32 -37.57 54.86 -35.15
C ASP A 32 -36.05 54.95 -35.42
N GLY A 33 -35.71 55.73 -36.46
CA GLY A 33 -34.34 56.08 -36.84
C GLY A 33 -33.97 57.52 -36.50
N PHE A 34 -32.71 57.85 -36.87
CA PHE A 34 -32.00 59.15 -36.92
C PHE A 34 -31.09 59.55 -35.74
N GLY A 35 -29.77 59.58 -36.02
CA GLY A 35 -28.99 60.84 -36.07
C GLY A 35 -27.69 61.01 -35.23
N GLN A 36 -26.60 61.40 -35.94
CA GLN A 36 -25.40 62.23 -35.55
C GLN A 36 -24.29 61.64 -34.65
N GLU A 37 -22.99 61.98 -34.73
CA GLU A 37 -22.06 62.71 -35.64
C GLU A 37 -20.60 62.35 -35.25
N GLN A 38 -19.62 62.61 -36.12
CA GLN A 38 -18.16 62.33 -36.07
C GLN A 38 -17.38 63.16 -35.00
N PRO A 39 -16.10 62.82 -34.63
CA PRO A 39 -14.91 63.21 -35.43
C PRO A 39 -13.66 62.28 -35.41
N GLU A 40 -12.85 62.40 -36.46
CA GLU A 40 -11.43 61.97 -36.64
C GLU A 40 -10.57 63.25 -36.94
N PRO A 41 -9.22 63.29 -37.17
CA PRO A 41 -8.26 62.22 -37.55
C PRO A 41 -6.80 62.35 -37.01
N ALA A 42 -5.90 61.44 -37.43
CA ALA A 42 -4.55 61.78 -37.95
C ALA A 42 -3.82 60.55 -38.57
N VAL A 43 -3.68 60.48 -39.90
CA VAL A 43 -2.59 59.75 -40.61
C VAL A 43 -2.26 60.49 -41.93
N GLU A 44 -0.98 60.47 -42.29
CA GLU A 44 -0.24 61.26 -43.30
C GLU A 44 -0.64 61.07 -44.79
N SER A 45 -0.30 62.08 -45.60
CA SER A 45 -0.56 62.19 -47.05
C SER A 45 0.60 61.65 -47.92
N PRO A 46 0.34 61.02 -49.09
CA PRO A 46 1.37 60.76 -50.10
C PRO A 46 1.68 61.99 -50.96
N ALA A 47 2.94 62.10 -51.40
CA ALA A 47 3.44 63.16 -52.26
C ALA A 47 3.10 62.91 -53.74
N PHE A 48 2.63 63.94 -54.45
CA PHE A 48 2.35 63.91 -55.89
C PHE A 48 3.40 64.72 -56.67
N HIS A 49 3.75 64.26 -57.87
CA HIS A 49 4.48 65.06 -58.85
C HIS A 49 3.63 65.25 -60.13
N SER A 50 3.47 66.50 -60.56
CA SER A 50 2.72 66.87 -61.78
C SER A 50 3.66 67.31 -62.91
N GLU A 51 3.29 66.98 -64.15
CA GLU A 51 3.95 67.46 -65.37
C GLU A 51 2.93 68.20 -66.25
N THR A 52 3.24 69.41 -66.71
CA THR A 52 2.37 70.19 -67.60
C THR A 52 2.37 69.60 -69.01
N VAL A 53 1.20 69.12 -69.47
CA VAL A 53 1.05 68.47 -70.79
C VAL A 53 0.63 69.46 -71.87
N ALA A 54 -0.14 70.50 -71.54
CA ALA A 54 -0.48 71.57 -72.47
C ALA A 54 -0.88 72.86 -71.75
N VAL A 55 -0.57 74.01 -72.34
CA VAL A 55 -1.04 75.33 -71.89
C VAL A 55 -1.84 75.98 -73.02
N TYR A 56 -3.07 76.35 -72.73
CA TYR A 56 -3.95 77.09 -73.64
C TYR A 56 -4.04 78.54 -73.17
N PRO A 57 -3.42 79.49 -73.88
CA PRO A 57 -3.46 80.90 -73.51
C PRO A 57 -4.88 81.45 -73.56
N GLY A 58 -5.33 82.09 -72.48
CA GLY A 58 -6.69 82.59 -72.31
C GLY A 58 -7.03 83.73 -73.29
N ASP A 59 -6.03 84.55 -73.63
CA ASP A 59 -6.11 85.62 -74.63
C ASP A 59 -6.42 85.10 -76.05
N LYS A 60 -5.97 83.89 -76.41
CA LYS A 60 -6.27 83.26 -77.71
C LYS A 60 -7.59 82.48 -77.75
N ASN A 61 -8.17 82.14 -76.60
CA ASN A 61 -9.39 81.34 -76.48
C ASN A 61 -10.56 82.07 -75.79
N HIS A 62 -10.43 83.38 -75.55
CA HIS A 62 -11.43 84.25 -74.91
C HIS A 62 -11.80 83.82 -73.48
N LEU A 63 -10.81 83.32 -72.74
CA LEU A 63 -10.92 83.02 -71.32
C LEU A 63 -10.11 84.04 -70.52
N PRO A 64 -10.57 84.47 -69.32
CA PRO A 64 -9.87 85.46 -68.52
C PRO A 64 -8.56 84.95 -67.85
N TYR A 65 -8.16 83.71 -68.12
CA TYR A 65 -6.96 83.06 -67.61
C TYR A 65 -6.53 81.92 -68.55
N ASP A 66 -5.24 81.58 -68.52
CA ASP A 66 -4.68 80.44 -69.24
C ASP A 66 -5.17 79.13 -68.62
N VAL A 67 -5.51 78.16 -69.46
CA VAL A 67 -5.88 76.80 -69.01
C VAL A 67 -4.65 75.90 -69.15
N VAL A 68 -4.11 75.46 -68.02
CA VAL A 68 -3.00 74.50 -67.94
C VAL A 68 -3.57 73.11 -67.68
N VAL A 69 -3.24 72.14 -68.54
CA VAL A 69 -3.57 70.73 -68.34
C VAL A 69 -2.34 70.03 -67.80
N GLU A 70 -2.41 69.57 -66.56
CA GLU A 70 -1.36 68.79 -65.91
C GLU A 70 -1.72 67.30 -65.90
N ARG A 71 -0.73 66.43 -66.10
CA ARG A 71 -0.83 64.99 -65.88
C ARG A 71 -0.16 64.67 -64.54
N LEU A 72 -0.92 64.03 -63.65
CA LEU A 72 -0.45 63.57 -62.35
C LEU A 72 0.09 62.14 -62.48
N HIS A 73 1.31 61.90 -61.99
CA HIS A 73 1.86 60.56 -61.87
C HIS A 73 1.58 60.02 -60.46
N ILE A 74 0.96 58.83 -60.39
CA ILE A 74 0.74 58.08 -59.15
C ILE A 74 1.60 56.82 -59.28
N GLU A 75 2.57 56.63 -58.39
CA GLU A 75 3.34 55.38 -58.33
C GLU A 75 2.51 54.34 -57.55
N GLU A 76 1.82 53.45 -58.27
CA GLU A 76 1.31 52.19 -57.72
C GLU A 76 2.38 51.09 -57.90
N PRO A 77 2.76 50.34 -56.86
CA PRO A 77 3.62 49.16 -57.02
C PRO A 77 2.81 47.98 -57.61
N GLU A 78 3.40 47.28 -58.58
CA GLU A 78 2.83 46.08 -59.20
C GLU A 78 2.54 44.95 -58.19
N PRO A 79 1.44 44.19 -58.32
CA PRO A 79 1.20 43.00 -57.52
C PRO A 79 2.10 41.84 -57.98
N PRO A 80 2.65 41.02 -57.07
CA PRO A 80 3.41 39.84 -57.44
C PRO A 80 2.49 38.77 -58.04
N ALA A 81 3.07 37.92 -58.91
CA ALA A 81 2.39 36.80 -59.56
C ALA A 81 1.70 35.86 -58.56
N PRO A 82 0.55 35.25 -58.91
CA PRO A 82 -0.20 34.40 -58.01
C PRO A 82 0.61 33.14 -57.68
N VAL A 83 0.98 33.02 -56.41
CA VAL A 83 1.39 31.75 -55.81
C VAL A 83 0.10 30.96 -55.62
N THR A 84 -0.08 29.88 -56.38
CA THR A 84 -1.10 28.87 -56.06
C THR A 84 -0.75 28.25 -54.72
N GLU A 85 -1.42 28.68 -53.66
CA GLU A 85 -1.54 27.87 -52.45
C GLU A 85 -2.20 26.53 -52.84
N PRO A 86 -1.71 25.38 -52.34
CA PRO A 86 -2.39 24.12 -52.58
C PRO A 86 -3.82 24.22 -52.03
N GLU A 87 -4.82 23.87 -52.86
CA GLU A 87 -6.22 23.80 -52.41
C GLU A 87 -6.29 22.90 -51.17
N LYS A 88 -6.66 23.49 -50.03
CA LYS A 88 -6.95 22.73 -48.81
C LYS A 88 -8.07 21.74 -49.11
N THR A 89 -7.87 20.50 -48.71
CA THR A 89 -8.87 19.45 -48.83
C THR A 89 -10.12 19.79 -48.03
N PHE A 90 -11.28 19.24 -48.42
CA PHE A 90 -12.55 19.46 -47.70
C PHE A 90 -12.47 19.12 -46.21
N GLU A 91 -11.64 18.13 -45.84
CA GLU A 91 -11.35 17.75 -44.45
C GLU A 91 -10.53 18.82 -43.70
N GLU A 92 -9.64 19.55 -44.37
CA GLU A 92 -8.87 20.66 -43.77
C GLU A 92 -9.76 21.88 -43.49
N VAL A 93 -10.75 22.15 -44.34
CA VAL A 93 -11.71 23.25 -44.15
C VAL A 93 -12.70 22.97 -43.01
N LEU A 94 -13.14 21.71 -42.85
CA LEU A 94 -13.98 21.27 -41.72
C LEU A 94 -13.26 21.35 -40.36
N ASN A 95 -11.93 21.35 -40.37
CA ASN A 95 -11.14 21.46 -39.15
C ASN A 95 -10.84 22.90 -38.70
N GLU A 96 -11.27 23.91 -39.48
CA GLU A 96 -11.06 25.34 -39.21
C GLU A 96 -12.31 26.06 -38.68
N HIS A 97 -13.45 25.38 -38.57
CA HIS A 97 -14.72 25.99 -38.20
C HIS A 97 -15.45 25.23 -37.07
N PRO A 98 -16.08 25.94 -36.12
CA PRO A 98 -16.85 25.31 -35.06
C PRO A 98 -18.02 24.48 -35.59
N VAL A 99 -18.14 23.25 -35.11
CA VAL A 99 -19.19 22.30 -35.51
C VAL A 99 -20.05 21.98 -34.29
N SER A 100 -21.38 22.08 -34.44
CA SER A 100 -22.31 21.69 -33.38
C SER A 100 -22.92 20.33 -33.67
N ILE A 101 -22.86 19.42 -32.71
CA ILE A 101 -23.51 18.10 -32.77
C ILE A 101 -24.34 17.88 -31.50
N GLN A 102 -25.25 16.92 -31.52
CA GLN A 102 -25.89 16.47 -30.29
C GLN A 102 -25.00 15.45 -29.60
N VAL A 103 -24.71 15.68 -28.32
CA VAL A 103 -24.06 14.75 -27.39
C VAL A 103 -24.96 14.57 -26.18
N ASN A 104 -25.39 13.34 -25.89
CA ASN A 104 -26.35 12.96 -24.85
C ASN A 104 -27.70 13.70 -24.99
N GLY A 105 -28.14 13.95 -26.22
CA GLY A 105 -29.37 14.68 -26.54
C GLY A 105 -29.29 16.20 -26.36
N GLN A 106 -28.13 16.76 -26.01
CA GLN A 106 -27.90 18.21 -25.92
C GLN A 106 -26.98 18.69 -27.04
N TRP A 107 -27.30 19.82 -27.66
CA TRP A 107 -26.44 20.44 -28.67
C TRP A 107 -25.20 21.06 -28.01
N GLN A 108 -24.03 20.63 -28.44
CA GLN A 108 -22.75 21.17 -28.00
C GLN A 108 -21.96 21.64 -29.23
N THR A 109 -21.28 22.79 -29.10
CA THR A 109 -20.46 23.38 -30.17
C THR A 109 -18.99 23.10 -29.89
N PHE A 110 -18.35 22.39 -30.81
CA PHE A 110 -16.93 22.03 -30.77
C PHE A 110 -16.14 22.96 -31.70
N PRO A 111 -14.86 23.23 -31.41
CA PRO A 111 -14.05 24.17 -32.20
C PRO A 111 -13.80 23.72 -33.64
N ASN A 112 -13.94 22.41 -33.93
CA ASN A 112 -13.77 21.83 -35.26
C ASN A 112 -14.51 20.48 -35.40
N ALA A 113 -14.60 19.98 -36.64
CA ALA A 113 -15.24 18.71 -36.95
C ALA A 113 -14.59 17.53 -36.22
N LYS A 114 -13.27 17.49 -36.11
CA LYS A 114 -12.55 16.43 -35.38
C LYS A 114 -12.96 16.35 -33.90
N ALA A 115 -13.04 17.48 -33.20
CA ALA A 115 -13.47 17.53 -31.81
C ALA A 115 -14.95 17.13 -31.64
N ALA A 116 -15.81 17.45 -32.62
CA ALA A 116 -17.19 16.96 -32.65
C ALA A 116 -17.25 15.44 -32.87
N GLU A 117 -16.46 14.89 -33.81
CA GLU A 117 -16.39 13.43 -34.05
C GLU A 117 -15.87 12.68 -32.83
N GLU A 118 -14.84 13.20 -32.15
CA GLU A 118 -14.32 12.65 -30.90
C GLU A 118 -15.42 12.64 -29.82
N ALA A 119 -16.17 13.73 -29.65
CA ALA A 119 -17.24 13.79 -28.66
C ALA A 119 -18.44 12.87 -28.98
N SER A 120 -18.82 12.75 -30.26
CA SER A 120 -19.83 11.79 -30.73
C SER A 120 -19.36 10.34 -30.53
N PHE A 121 -18.08 10.06 -30.79
CA PHE A 121 -17.50 8.75 -30.60
C PHE A 121 -17.41 8.38 -29.11
N GLU A 122 -17.09 9.33 -28.24
CA GLU A 122 -17.13 9.15 -26.79
C GLU A 122 -18.55 8.95 -26.26
N GLU A 123 -19.56 9.65 -26.81
CA GLU A 123 -20.98 9.36 -26.49
C GLU A 123 -21.39 7.95 -26.91
N TYR A 124 -21.00 7.54 -28.12
CA TYR A 124 -21.25 6.20 -28.62
C TYR A 124 -20.62 5.12 -27.72
N LYS A 125 -19.36 5.32 -27.30
CA LYS A 125 -18.69 4.45 -26.30
C LYS A 125 -19.41 4.47 -24.95
N ALA A 126 -19.86 5.62 -24.48
CA ALA A 126 -20.59 5.76 -23.21
C ALA A 126 -21.95 5.03 -23.27
N ASN A 127 -22.66 5.10 -24.39
CA ASN A 127 -23.91 4.38 -24.61
C ASN A 127 -23.71 2.86 -24.76
N LEU A 128 -22.62 2.42 -25.40
CA LEU A 128 -22.21 1.02 -25.41
C LEU A 128 -21.99 0.49 -23.99
N ARG A 129 -21.27 1.25 -23.15
CA ARG A 129 -21.06 0.91 -21.73
C ARG A 129 -22.36 0.88 -20.93
N ARG A 130 -23.27 1.83 -21.16
CA ARG A 130 -24.57 1.92 -20.47
C ARG A 130 -25.47 0.70 -20.74
N ASN A 131 -25.41 0.15 -21.96
CA ASN A 131 -26.19 -1.02 -22.36
C ASN A 131 -25.49 -2.37 -22.09
N ALA A 132 -24.18 -2.35 -21.82
CA ALA A 132 -23.42 -3.55 -21.53
C ALA A 132 -23.89 -4.21 -20.22
N LYS A 133 -23.92 -5.54 -20.20
CA LYS A 133 -24.35 -6.33 -19.03
C LYS A 133 -23.17 -7.12 -18.48
N ASN A 134 -23.15 -7.27 -17.16
CA ASN A 134 -22.26 -8.20 -16.49
C ASN A 134 -22.60 -9.63 -16.95
N PHE A 135 -21.56 -10.41 -17.25
CA PHE A 135 -21.68 -11.80 -17.63
C PHE A 135 -22.25 -12.62 -16.47
N ARG A 136 -23.03 -13.65 -16.81
CA ARG A 136 -23.59 -14.59 -15.83
C ARG A 136 -23.17 -16.00 -16.21
N ILE A 137 -22.53 -16.68 -15.28
CA ILE A 137 -22.15 -18.08 -15.44
C ILE A 137 -23.39 -18.93 -15.18
N THR A 138 -23.76 -19.73 -16.18
CA THR A 138 -24.83 -20.74 -16.07
C THR A 138 -24.32 -22.18 -16.25
N ASP A 139 -23.06 -22.34 -16.68
CA ASP A 139 -22.43 -23.64 -16.85
C ASP A 139 -21.72 -24.08 -15.55
N GLU A 140 -22.24 -25.11 -14.90
CA GLU A 140 -21.66 -25.68 -13.68
C GLU A 140 -20.34 -26.43 -13.94
N HIS A 141 -20.04 -26.77 -15.20
CA HIS A 141 -18.81 -27.46 -15.61
C HIS A 141 -17.78 -26.50 -16.24
N LEU A 142 -17.92 -25.19 -16.00
CA LEU A 142 -17.02 -24.18 -16.53
C LEU A 142 -15.57 -24.49 -16.14
N GLY A 143 -14.71 -24.58 -17.16
CA GLY A 143 -13.29 -24.86 -17.00
C GLY A 143 -12.92 -26.34 -16.86
N GLU A 144 -13.86 -27.27 -16.99
CA GLU A 144 -13.54 -28.70 -17.13
C GLU A 144 -12.94 -29.03 -18.51
N GLY A 145 -12.04 -30.02 -18.56
CA GLY A 145 -11.45 -30.50 -19.82
C GLY A 145 -10.01 -31.01 -19.66
N GLY A 146 -9.47 -31.60 -20.73
CA GLY A 146 -8.07 -31.99 -20.78
C GLY A 146 -7.12 -30.77 -20.93
N PRO A 147 -5.83 -30.90 -20.56
CA PRO A 147 -4.87 -29.79 -20.61
C PRO A 147 -4.81 -29.04 -21.96
N LYS A 148 -4.86 -29.77 -23.08
CA LYS A 148 -4.86 -29.17 -24.43
C LYS A 148 -6.14 -28.40 -24.77
N ALA A 149 -7.30 -28.86 -24.28
CA ALA A 149 -8.56 -28.16 -24.48
C ALA A 149 -8.59 -26.84 -23.70
N LYS A 150 -8.11 -26.86 -22.44
CA LYS A 150 -7.93 -25.66 -21.59
C LYS A 150 -6.98 -24.66 -22.22
N PHE A 151 -5.84 -25.15 -22.71
CA PHE A 151 -4.88 -24.33 -23.44
C PHE A 151 -5.53 -23.62 -24.64
N GLN A 152 -6.30 -24.35 -25.46
CA GLN A 152 -6.97 -23.76 -26.61
C GLN A 152 -8.04 -22.74 -26.21
N ALA A 153 -8.78 -22.98 -25.12
CA ALA A 153 -9.73 -22.02 -24.59
C ALA A 153 -9.05 -20.71 -24.17
N ASN A 154 -7.91 -20.79 -23.46
CA ASN A 154 -7.12 -19.61 -23.09
C ASN A 154 -6.65 -18.84 -24.33
N VAL A 155 -6.09 -19.52 -25.33
CA VAL A 155 -5.64 -18.91 -26.58
C VAL A 155 -6.78 -18.21 -27.30
N ASN A 156 -7.97 -18.82 -27.36
CA ASN A 156 -9.14 -18.22 -28.00
C ASN A 156 -9.61 -16.97 -27.26
N ALA A 157 -9.64 -17.01 -25.92
CA ALA A 157 -10.00 -15.86 -25.10
C ALA A 157 -9.01 -14.70 -25.27
N ILE A 158 -7.70 -14.98 -25.29
CA ILE A 158 -6.66 -13.95 -25.50
C ILE A 158 -6.75 -13.32 -26.89
N ARG A 159 -6.96 -14.13 -27.94
CA ARG A 159 -7.15 -13.60 -29.30
C ARG A 159 -8.35 -12.68 -29.36
N LEU A 160 -9.49 -13.15 -28.85
CA LEU A 160 -10.72 -12.35 -28.82
C LEU A 160 -10.55 -11.07 -28.00
N LEU A 161 -9.87 -11.13 -26.86
CA LEU A 161 -9.55 -9.94 -26.07
C LEU A 161 -8.76 -8.92 -26.90
N LYS A 162 -7.68 -9.35 -27.57
CA LYS A 162 -6.85 -8.47 -28.40
C LYS A 162 -7.63 -7.90 -29.58
N GLU A 163 -8.51 -8.68 -30.20
CA GLU A 163 -9.41 -8.23 -31.27
C GLU A 163 -10.37 -7.14 -30.76
N LEU A 164 -11.01 -7.35 -29.60
CA LEU A 164 -11.93 -6.39 -29.00
C LEU A 164 -11.21 -5.09 -28.60
N GLU A 165 -10.02 -5.19 -28.01
CA GLU A 165 -9.19 -4.04 -27.63
C GLU A 165 -8.72 -3.24 -28.84
N ALA A 166 -8.24 -3.91 -29.88
CA ALA A 166 -7.84 -3.26 -31.12
C ALA A 166 -9.02 -2.55 -31.82
N ALA A 167 -10.23 -3.11 -31.71
CA ALA A 167 -11.44 -2.52 -32.23
C ALA A 167 -12.10 -1.48 -31.31
N GLY A 168 -11.62 -1.32 -30.06
CA GLY A 168 -12.24 -0.47 -29.05
C GLY A 168 -13.67 -0.90 -28.68
N GLN A 169 -13.97 -2.19 -28.75
CA GLN A 169 -15.31 -2.76 -28.57
C GLN A 169 -15.49 -3.43 -27.19
N GLN A 170 -16.74 -3.42 -26.72
CA GLN A 170 -17.18 -4.22 -25.58
C GLN A 170 -17.65 -5.59 -26.09
N ALA A 171 -17.31 -6.67 -25.37
CA ALA A 171 -17.76 -8.02 -25.69
C ALA A 171 -19.29 -8.15 -25.74
N SER A 172 -19.82 -8.80 -26.78
CA SER A 172 -21.21 -9.28 -26.84
C SER A 172 -21.44 -10.44 -25.86
N PRO A 173 -22.70 -10.81 -25.53
CA PRO A 173 -22.99 -11.97 -24.70
C PRO A 173 -22.31 -13.27 -25.19
N GLU A 174 -22.31 -13.52 -26.50
CA GLU A 174 -21.67 -14.70 -27.10
C GLU A 174 -20.13 -14.64 -27.02
N GLN A 175 -19.56 -13.44 -27.08
CA GLN A 175 -18.12 -13.23 -26.90
C GLN A 175 -17.72 -13.35 -25.43
N GLN A 176 -18.55 -12.90 -24.50
CA GLN A 176 -18.36 -13.10 -23.06
C GLN A 176 -18.28 -14.59 -22.70
N GLU A 177 -19.09 -15.45 -23.35
CA GLU A 177 -18.97 -16.91 -23.19
C GLU A 177 -17.58 -17.44 -23.57
N VAL A 178 -16.98 -16.95 -24.64
CA VAL A 178 -15.62 -17.35 -25.04
C VAL A 178 -14.58 -16.86 -24.04
N LEU A 179 -14.70 -15.61 -23.60
CA LEU A 179 -13.81 -15.00 -22.61
C LEU A 179 -13.89 -15.71 -21.24
N SER A 180 -15.09 -16.12 -20.82
CA SER A 180 -15.33 -16.78 -19.52
C SER A 180 -14.66 -18.16 -19.41
N ARG A 181 -14.30 -18.78 -20.54
CA ARG A 181 -13.62 -20.09 -20.59
C ARG A 181 -12.11 -20.00 -20.36
N TYR A 182 -11.58 -18.80 -20.15
CA TYR A 182 -10.19 -18.63 -19.74
C TYR A 182 -10.00 -19.18 -18.33
N VAL A 183 -9.12 -20.17 -18.18
CA VAL A 183 -8.85 -20.87 -16.92
C VAL A 183 -7.43 -20.61 -16.40
N GLY A 184 -6.74 -19.63 -16.97
CA GLY A 184 -5.36 -19.31 -16.63
C GLY A 184 -4.39 -20.47 -16.87
N TRP A 185 -3.19 -20.35 -16.32
CA TRP A 185 -2.08 -21.25 -16.63
C TRP A 185 -1.79 -22.29 -15.56
N GLY A 186 -2.62 -22.34 -14.50
CA GLY A 186 -2.56 -23.36 -13.45
C GLY A 186 -2.72 -24.76 -14.03
N GLY A 187 -1.76 -25.64 -13.75
CA GLY A 187 -1.75 -27.01 -14.31
C GLY A 187 -1.41 -27.09 -15.81
N LEU A 188 -0.99 -25.99 -16.44
CA LEU A 188 -0.54 -25.92 -17.85
C LEU A 188 0.94 -25.51 -17.98
N SER A 189 1.75 -25.74 -16.94
CA SER A 189 3.19 -25.41 -16.93
C SER A 189 3.95 -25.98 -18.13
N ASP A 190 3.51 -27.15 -18.62
CA ASP A 190 4.12 -27.85 -19.74
C ASP A 190 4.06 -27.07 -21.05
N ALA A 191 3.07 -26.18 -21.22
CA ALA A 191 2.97 -25.31 -22.38
C ALA A 191 4.09 -24.25 -22.44
N PHE A 192 4.78 -24.01 -21.32
CA PHE A 192 5.89 -23.05 -21.21
C PHE A 192 7.27 -23.72 -21.28
N ASP A 193 7.33 -25.04 -21.41
CA ASP A 193 8.57 -25.82 -21.41
C ASP A 193 9.05 -26.10 -22.85
N PRO A 194 10.16 -25.48 -23.32
CA PRO A 194 10.68 -25.71 -24.67
C PRO A 194 11.21 -27.13 -24.86
N GLU A 195 11.52 -27.85 -23.78
CA GLU A 195 12.12 -29.19 -23.81
C GLU A 195 11.08 -30.31 -23.86
N LYS A 196 9.77 -30.00 -23.87
CA LYS A 196 8.68 -30.99 -23.97
C LYS A 196 8.15 -31.10 -25.41
N PRO A 197 8.55 -32.14 -26.19
CA PRO A 197 8.16 -32.24 -27.60
C PRO A 197 6.65 -32.29 -27.84
N VAL A 198 5.90 -32.87 -26.89
CA VAL A 198 4.43 -32.97 -26.95
C VAL A 198 3.74 -31.60 -26.85
N TRP A 199 4.45 -30.58 -26.37
CA TRP A 199 3.95 -29.20 -26.17
C TRP A 199 4.66 -28.16 -27.05
N ALA A 200 5.52 -28.58 -27.99
CA ALA A 200 6.32 -27.66 -28.80
C ALA A 200 5.48 -26.68 -29.63
N LEU A 201 4.32 -27.12 -30.13
CA LEU A 201 3.41 -26.28 -30.92
C LEU A 201 2.74 -25.20 -30.07
N GLU A 202 2.28 -25.57 -28.88
CA GLU A 202 1.67 -24.68 -27.90
C GLU A 202 2.67 -23.66 -27.36
N TYR A 203 3.90 -24.10 -27.09
CA TYR A 203 5.00 -23.22 -26.69
C TYR A 203 5.25 -22.13 -27.73
N ALA A 204 5.36 -22.50 -29.02
CA ALA A 204 5.54 -21.55 -30.10
C ALA A 204 4.35 -20.59 -30.23
N GLN A 205 3.13 -21.11 -30.11
CA GLN A 205 1.91 -20.31 -30.18
C GLN A 205 1.82 -19.27 -29.06
N LEU A 206 2.23 -19.60 -27.83
CA LEU A 206 2.27 -18.63 -26.72
C LEU A 206 3.28 -17.52 -26.96
N LYS A 207 4.47 -17.86 -27.47
CA LYS A 207 5.53 -16.90 -27.78
C LYS A 207 5.14 -15.91 -28.86
N GLU A 208 4.31 -16.32 -29.81
CA GLU A 208 3.77 -15.45 -30.85
C GLU A 208 2.59 -14.62 -30.34
N LEU A 209 1.71 -15.22 -29.53
CA LEU A 209 0.47 -14.57 -29.10
C LEU A 209 0.68 -13.50 -28.02
N LEU A 210 1.62 -13.71 -27.09
CA LEU A 210 1.83 -12.86 -25.91
C LEU A 210 3.01 -11.92 -26.09
N THR A 211 2.93 -10.70 -25.56
CA THR A 211 4.11 -9.84 -25.42
C THR A 211 5.11 -10.44 -24.43
N PRO A 212 6.38 -10.00 -24.40
CA PRO A 212 7.35 -10.49 -23.42
C PRO A 212 6.87 -10.37 -21.96
N GLU A 213 6.19 -9.26 -21.63
CA GLU A 213 5.65 -8.97 -20.29
C GLU A 213 4.45 -9.87 -19.97
N GLU A 214 3.49 -9.98 -20.91
CA GLU A 214 2.35 -10.90 -20.78
C GLU A 214 2.81 -12.34 -20.63
N TYR A 215 3.84 -12.75 -21.39
CA TYR A 215 4.42 -14.09 -21.31
C TYR A 215 5.08 -14.35 -19.96
N ALA A 216 5.82 -13.37 -19.42
CA ALA A 216 6.45 -13.48 -18.11
C ALA A 216 5.40 -13.62 -16.99
N ALA A 217 4.33 -12.82 -17.03
CA ALA A 217 3.19 -12.89 -16.10
C ALA A 217 2.41 -14.22 -16.22
N ALA A 218 2.15 -14.66 -17.45
CA ALA A 218 1.51 -15.94 -17.73
C ALA A 218 2.34 -17.12 -17.19
N ARG A 219 3.67 -17.07 -17.34
CA ARG A 219 4.56 -18.11 -16.84
C ARG A 219 4.64 -18.12 -15.31
N SER A 220 4.73 -16.95 -14.67
CA SER A 220 4.80 -16.85 -13.21
C SER A 220 3.49 -17.28 -12.53
N SER A 221 2.35 -17.09 -13.19
CA SER A 221 1.03 -17.47 -12.68
C SER A 221 0.72 -18.97 -12.77
N THR A 222 1.57 -19.79 -13.40
CA THR A 222 1.41 -21.27 -13.47
C THR A 222 1.26 -21.95 -12.11
N LEU A 223 1.77 -21.34 -11.03
CA LEU A 223 1.68 -21.86 -9.66
C LEU A 223 0.37 -21.51 -8.95
N ASN A 224 -0.30 -20.41 -9.34
CA ASN A 224 -1.36 -19.79 -8.53
C ASN A 224 -2.65 -19.50 -9.31
N ALA A 225 -2.68 -19.61 -10.64
CA ALA A 225 -3.85 -19.33 -11.47
C ALA A 225 -4.86 -20.50 -11.47
N HIS A 226 -5.49 -20.75 -10.32
CA HIS A 226 -6.54 -21.76 -10.15
C HIS A 226 -7.90 -21.09 -9.97
N TYR A 227 -8.87 -21.50 -10.78
CA TYR A 227 -10.21 -20.92 -10.78
C TYR A 227 -11.14 -21.73 -9.88
N THR A 228 -11.97 -21.05 -9.11
CA THR A 228 -12.91 -21.68 -8.18
C THR A 228 -14.08 -22.29 -8.94
N SER A 229 -14.51 -23.48 -8.53
CA SER A 229 -15.62 -24.18 -9.18
C SER A 229 -16.96 -23.50 -8.89
N PRO A 230 -17.90 -23.48 -9.84
CA PRO A 230 -19.25 -22.94 -9.61
C PRO A 230 -19.93 -23.56 -8.38
N THR A 231 -19.73 -24.84 -8.12
CA THR A 231 -20.26 -25.56 -6.95
C THR A 231 -19.79 -24.96 -5.62
N VAL A 232 -18.50 -24.63 -5.49
CA VAL A 232 -17.95 -24.04 -4.26
C VAL A 232 -18.44 -22.59 -4.08
N ILE A 233 -18.49 -21.82 -5.18
CA ILE A 233 -18.96 -20.43 -5.15
C ILE A 233 -20.43 -20.36 -4.74
N GLN A 234 -21.27 -21.25 -5.27
CA GLN A 234 -22.69 -21.32 -4.93
C GLN A 234 -22.89 -21.61 -3.44
N ALA A 235 -22.08 -22.47 -2.83
CA ALA A 235 -22.13 -22.76 -1.40
C ALA A 235 -21.75 -21.54 -0.55
N ILE A 236 -20.73 -20.77 -0.97
CA ILE A 236 -20.34 -19.52 -0.28
C ILE A 236 -21.50 -18.51 -0.33
N TYR A 237 -22.12 -18.33 -1.49
CA TYR A 237 -23.29 -17.43 -1.60
C TYR A 237 -24.51 -17.96 -0.86
N GLU A 238 -24.72 -19.28 -0.75
CA GLU A 238 -25.78 -19.85 0.08
C GLU A 238 -25.56 -19.50 1.55
N ALA A 239 -24.32 -19.59 2.06
CA ALA A 239 -24.00 -19.20 3.42
C ALA A 239 -24.26 -17.71 3.66
N VAL A 240 -23.86 -16.86 2.72
CA VAL A 240 -24.07 -15.41 2.79
C VAL A 240 -25.56 -15.02 2.70
N ASP A 241 -26.36 -15.68 1.84
CA ASP A 241 -27.82 -15.50 1.76
C ASP A 241 -28.49 -15.88 3.08
N ARG A 242 -28.05 -16.98 3.72
CA ARG A 242 -28.55 -17.41 5.05
C ARG A 242 -28.21 -16.42 6.17
N MET A 243 -27.10 -15.69 6.05
CA MET A 243 -26.75 -14.62 6.98
C MET A 243 -27.66 -13.38 6.82
N GLY A 244 -28.40 -13.27 5.72
CA GLY A 244 -29.31 -12.15 5.44
C GLY A 244 -28.69 -11.01 4.62
N PHE A 245 -27.56 -11.24 3.95
CA PHE A 245 -26.99 -10.24 3.04
C PHE A 245 -27.78 -10.18 1.72
N GLU A 246 -28.35 -9.03 1.40
CA GLU A 246 -29.10 -8.82 0.15
C GLU A 246 -28.43 -7.81 -0.79
N THR A 247 -27.75 -6.79 -0.27
CA THR A 247 -27.10 -5.76 -1.07
C THR A 247 -25.98 -5.07 -0.29
N GLY A 248 -24.98 -4.54 -0.99
CA GLY A 248 -23.87 -3.79 -0.38
C GLY A 248 -22.66 -3.69 -1.29
N ASN A 249 -21.51 -3.33 -0.71
CA ASN A 249 -20.23 -3.29 -1.42
C ASN A 249 -19.52 -4.65 -1.29
N ILE A 250 -19.33 -5.35 -2.41
CA ILE A 250 -18.69 -6.67 -2.47
C ILE A 250 -17.27 -6.54 -3.05
N LEU A 251 -16.28 -7.02 -2.30
CA LEU A 251 -14.88 -7.12 -2.72
C LEU A 251 -14.52 -8.55 -3.13
N GLU A 252 -13.90 -8.71 -4.31
CA GLU A 252 -13.15 -9.90 -4.70
C GLU A 252 -11.67 -9.52 -4.94
N PRO A 253 -10.75 -9.79 -3.98
CA PRO A 253 -9.40 -9.20 -4.00
C PRO A 253 -8.37 -9.94 -4.87
N SER A 254 -8.75 -11.08 -5.46
CA SER A 254 -7.93 -11.89 -6.36
C SER A 254 -8.83 -12.67 -7.31
N MET A 255 -9.47 -11.95 -8.22
CA MET A 255 -10.69 -12.42 -8.90
C MET A 255 -10.47 -13.32 -10.12
N GLY A 256 -9.26 -13.39 -10.68
CA GLY A 256 -9.01 -14.07 -11.95
C GLY A 256 -9.87 -13.46 -13.07
N VAL A 257 -10.79 -14.26 -13.65
CA VAL A 257 -11.79 -13.81 -14.62
C VAL A 257 -13.18 -13.59 -14.00
N GLY A 258 -13.24 -13.44 -12.67
CA GLY A 258 -14.42 -13.03 -11.91
C GLY A 258 -15.51 -14.08 -11.78
N ASN A 259 -15.15 -15.36 -11.57
CA ASN A 259 -16.17 -16.42 -11.42
C ASN A 259 -17.15 -16.15 -10.27
N PHE A 260 -16.71 -15.51 -9.18
CA PHE A 260 -17.62 -15.12 -8.09
C PHE A 260 -18.63 -14.07 -8.56
N PHE A 261 -18.22 -13.07 -9.34
CA PHE A 261 -19.16 -12.09 -9.92
C PHE A 261 -20.12 -12.72 -10.92
N GLY A 262 -19.64 -13.64 -11.77
CA GLY A 262 -20.48 -14.36 -12.73
C GLY A 262 -21.54 -15.25 -12.08
N MET A 263 -21.31 -15.69 -10.85
CA MET A 263 -22.21 -16.53 -10.06
C MET A 263 -23.03 -15.75 -9.03
N LEU A 264 -22.99 -14.42 -9.04
CA LEU A 264 -23.72 -13.57 -8.09
C LEU A 264 -25.23 -13.91 -8.09
N PRO A 265 -25.84 -14.23 -6.93
CA PRO A 265 -27.26 -14.55 -6.84
C PRO A 265 -28.14 -13.38 -7.24
N GLU A 266 -29.35 -13.69 -7.71
CA GLU A 266 -30.26 -12.67 -8.23
C GLU A 266 -30.76 -11.68 -7.18
N LYS A 267 -30.86 -12.12 -5.93
CA LYS A 267 -31.15 -11.25 -4.78
C LYS A 267 -30.06 -10.19 -4.55
N MET A 268 -28.80 -10.55 -4.86
CA MET A 268 -27.61 -9.72 -4.60
C MET A 268 -27.19 -8.85 -5.78
N ARG A 269 -27.91 -8.88 -6.90
CA ARG A 269 -27.55 -8.19 -8.16
C ARG A 269 -27.43 -6.67 -8.06
N ASN A 270 -28.05 -6.08 -7.04
CA ASN A 270 -28.02 -4.64 -6.80
C ASN A 270 -26.77 -4.19 -6.02
N SER A 271 -25.88 -5.13 -5.67
CA SER A 271 -24.62 -4.85 -5.00
C SER A 271 -23.64 -4.14 -5.93
N HIS A 272 -22.78 -3.30 -5.36
CA HIS A 272 -21.63 -2.74 -6.06
C HIS A 272 -20.46 -3.71 -5.97
N LEU A 273 -19.89 -4.05 -7.14
CA LEU A 273 -18.87 -5.08 -7.28
C LEU A 273 -17.50 -4.43 -7.47
N TYR A 274 -16.55 -4.85 -6.65
CA TYR A 274 -15.18 -4.35 -6.63
C TYR A 274 -14.20 -5.52 -6.75
N GLY A 275 -13.47 -5.55 -7.86
CA GLY A 275 -12.58 -6.64 -8.18
C GLY A 275 -11.12 -6.18 -8.27
N VAL A 276 -10.21 -7.01 -7.78
CA VAL A 276 -8.77 -6.79 -7.92
C VAL A 276 -8.14 -8.03 -8.57
N GLU A 277 -7.37 -7.82 -9.63
CA GLU A 277 -6.64 -8.88 -10.31
C GLU A 277 -5.22 -8.44 -10.67
N LEU A 278 -4.23 -9.25 -10.27
CA LEU A 278 -2.82 -8.95 -10.46
C LEU A 278 -2.39 -9.20 -11.92
N ASP A 279 -2.87 -10.27 -12.54
CA ASP A 279 -2.44 -10.64 -13.89
C ASP A 279 -3.12 -9.74 -14.95
N PRO A 280 -2.33 -9.08 -15.82
CA PRO A 280 -2.84 -8.08 -16.75
C PRO A 280 -3.74 -8.67 -17.85
N VAL A 281 -3.61 -9.96 -18.19
CA VAL A 281 -4.45 -10.59 -19.20
C VAL A 281 -5.82 -10.89 -18.60
N SER A 282 -5.87 -11.61 -17.48
CA SER A 282 -7.13 -11.92 -16.80
C SER A 282 -7.85 -10.67 -16.31
N GLY A 283 -7.13 -9.67 -15.76
CA GLY A 283 -7.73 -8.40 -15.35
C GLY A 283 -8.38 -7.61 -16.51
N ARG A 284 -7.84 -7.71 -17.73
CA ARG A 284 -8.47 -7.12 -18.93
C ARG A 284 -9.66 -7.96 -19.43
N ILE A 285 -9.59 -9.29 -19.33
CA ILE A 285 -10.74 -10.17 -19.59
C ILE A 285 -11.90 -9.83 -18.66
N VAL A 286 -11.66 -9.63 -17.35
CA VAL A 286 -12.70 -9.25 -16.39
C VAL A 286 -13.41 -7.97 -16.81
N LYS A 287 -12.69 -6.94 -17.28
CA LYS A 287 -13.31 -5.68 -17.73
C LYS A 287 -14.28 -5.88 -18.90
N GLN A 288 -14.05 -6.90 -19.73
CA GLN A 288 -14.97 -7.29 -20.80
C GLN A 288 -16.18 -8.09 -20.27
N LEU A 289 -15.97 -8.93 -19.25
CA LEU A 289 -17.03 -9.74 -18.62
C LEU A 289 -17.94 -8.92 -17.71
N TYR A 290 -17.41 -7.99 -16.92
CA TYR A 290 -18.15 -7.24 -15.88
C TYR A 290 -18.02 -5.72 -16.05
N PRO A 291 -18.55 -5.14 -17.14
CA PRO A 291 -18.41 -3.70 -17.45
C PRO A 291 -19.07 -2.76 -16.42
N LYS A 292 -19.92 -3.27 -15.52
CA LYS A 292 -20.53 -2.50 -14.43
C LYS A 292 -19.80 -2.63 -13.10
N ALA A 293 -18.76 -3.45 -13.00
CA ALA A 293 -17.94 -3.60 -11.80
C ALA A 293 -16.75 -2.63 -11.82
N ASP A 294 -16.29 -2.22 -10.64
CA ASP A 294 -15.04 -1.45 -10.46
C ASP A 294 -13.87 -2.44 -10.38
N ILE A 295 -13.05 -2.48 -11.44
CA ILE A 295 -11.98 -3.47 -11.60
C ILE A 295 -10.61 -2.80 -11.59
N THR A 296 -9.82 -3.12 -10.57
CA THR A 296 -8.42 -2.73 -10.46
C THR A 296 -7.53 -3.84 -11.03
N VAL A 297 -6.77 -3.53 -12.08
CA VAL A 297 -5.75 -4.44 -12.63
C VAL A 297 -4.42 -4.09 -11.98
N GLY A 298 -4.05 -4.83 -10.94
CA GLY A 298 -2.89 -4.59 -10.08
C GLY A 298 -2.90 -5.50 -8.85
N GLY A 299 -1.81 -5.47 -8.07
CA GLY A 299 -1.71 -6.25 -6.84
C GLY A 299 -2.60 -5.72 -5.72
N PHE A 300 -3.12 -6.60 -4.86
CA PHE A 300 -4.01 -6.20 -3.76
C PHE A 300 -3.32 -5.23 -2.78
N GLU A 301 -1.98 -5.26 -2.68
CA GLU A 301 -1.14 -4.30 -1.94
C GLU A 301 -1.34 -2.84 -2.37
N THR A 302 -1.78 -2.57 -3.60
CA THR A 302 -1.97 -1.19 -4.10
C THR A 302 -3.32 -0.59 -3.76
N THR A 303 -4.23 -1.39 -3.19
CA THR A 303 -5.58 -0.94 -2.79
C THR A 303 -5.63 -0.64 -1.29
N ASP A 304 -6.30 0.45 -0.92
CA ASP A 304 -6.65 0.73 0.49
C ASP A 304 -7.99 1.46 0.57
N ARG A 305 -9.04 0.72 0.95
CA ARG A 305 -10.39 1.23 1.19
C ARG A 305 -10.89 0.74 2.54
N ARG A 306 -10.34 1.31 3.62
CA ARG A 306 -10.69 0.91 5.00
C ARG A 306 -12.18 1.06 5.29
N ASP A 307 -12.73 0.06 5.99
CA ASP A 307 -14.12 0.01 6.46
C ASP A 307 -15.17 0.34 5.37
N PHE A 308 -14.93 -0.10 4.13
CA PHE A 308 -15.74 0.24 2.97
C PHE A 308 -16.62 -0.91 2.47
N PHE A 309 -16.17 -2.16 2.64
CA PHE A 309 -16.87 -3.32 2.09
C PHE A 309 -17.79 -3.98 3.11
N ASP A 310 -18.95 -4.44 2.65
CA ASP A 310 -19.90 -5.24 3.44
C ASP A 310 -19.54 -6.73 3.39
N LEU A 311 -19.01 -7.17 2.26
CA LEU A 311 -18.67 -8.56 1.98
C LEU A 311 -17.35 -8.63 1.21
N ALA A 312 -16.39 -9.40 1.70
CA ALA A 312 -15.23 -9.82 0.92
C ALA A 312 -15.33 -11.32 0.63
N ILE A 313 -15.33 -11.68 -0.64
CA ILE A 313 -15.42 -13.07 -1.13
C ILE A 313 -14.27 -13.36 -2.07
N GLY A 314 -13.94 -14.63 -2.26
CA GLY A 314 -12.94 -15.01 -3.25
C GLY A 314 -12.17 -16.27 -2.89
N ASN A 315 -11.25 -16.61 -3.77
CA ASN A 315 -10.23 -17.64 -3.53
C ASN A 315 -8.87 -16.97 -3.54
N VAL A 316 -8.23 -16.92 -2.37
CA VAL A 316 -6.99 -16.18 -2.18
C VAL A 316 -5.80 -17.01 -2.65
N PRO A 317 -4.71 -16.41 -3.15
CA PRO A 317 -3.54 -17.18 -3.58
C PRO A 317 -2.89 -17.98 -2.44
N PHE A 318 -2.49 -19.23 -2.72
CA PHE A 318 -1.85 -20.12 -1.74
C PHE A 318 -0.33 -20.09 -1.89
N GLY A 319 0.40 -20.09 -0.78
CA GLY A 319 1.87 -20.06 -0.83
C GLY A 319 2.51 -19.64 0.48
N GLN A 320 3.80 -19.90 0.60
CA GLN A 320 4.62 -19.54 1.77
C GLN A 320 5.61 -18.42 1.41
N TYR A 321 5.10 -17.36 0.78
CA TYR A 321 5.84 -16.14 0.47
C TYR A 321 5.05 -14.93 0.96
N GLN A 322 5.74 -13.79 1.10
CA GLN A 322 5.18 -12.55 1.65
C GLN A 322 4.91 -11.54 0.52
N VAL A 323 3.97 -10.63 0.77
CA VAL A 323 3.74 -9.45 -0.07
C VAL A 323 4.36 -8.25 0.62
N ASN A 324 5.05 -7.41 -0.14
CA ASN A 324 5.61 -6.17 0.38
C ASN A 324 4.54 -5.08 0.49
N ASP A 325 3.78 -5.09 1.58
CA ASP A 325 2.83 -4.04 1.96
C ASP A 325 3.26 -3.47 3.32
N LYS A 326 3.71 -2.22 3.33
CA LYS A 326 4.32 -1.56 4.49
C LYS A 326 3.47 -1.67 5.77
N ALA A 327 2.14 -1.63 5.66
CA ALA A 327 1.26 -1.71 6.82
C ALA A 327 1.26 -3.10 7.50
N TYR A 328 1.58 -4.16 6.73
CA TYR A 328 1.48 -5.55 7.16
C TYR A 328 2.84 -6.27 7.22
N ASN A 329 3.91 -5.70 6.66
CA ASN A 329 5.26 -6.31 6.63
C ASN A 329 5.71 -6.84 8.00
N LYS A 330 5.42 -6.11 9.09
CA LYS A 330 5.76 -6.51 10.47
C LYS A 330 5.09 -7.80 10.95
N LEU A 331 4.00 -8.23 10.31
CA LEU A 331 3.25 -9.43 10.68
C LEU A 331 3.88 -10.71 10.11
N ASN A 332 4.73 -10.59 9.10
CA ASN A 332 5.40 -11.70 8.43
C ASN A 332 4.45 -12.80 7.89
N PHE A 333 3.22 -12.44 7.52
CA PHE A 333 2.22 -13.40 7.06
C PHE A 333 2.52 -13.96 5.67
N SER A 334 2.24 -15.25 5.48
CA SER A 334 2.13 -15.86 4.17
C SER A 334 1.05 -15.19 3.32
N ILE A 335 1.15 -15.29 2.00
CA ILE A 335 0.24 -14.66 1.03
C ILE A 335 -1.24 -14.84 1.39
N HIS A 336 -1.69 -16.07 1.66
CA HIS A 336 -3.09 -16.37 2.00
C HIS A 336 -3.53 -15.76 3.33
N ASN A 337 -2.62 -15.63 4.30
CA ASN A 337 -2.88 -15.01 5.60
C ASN A 337 -2.88 -13.48 5.53
N TYR A 338 -2.04 -12.90 4.67
CA TYR A 338 -2.02 -11.47 4.37
C TYR A 338 -3.35 -11.01 3.77
N PHE A 339 -3.94 -11.79 2.84
CA PHE A 339 -5.25 -11.47 2.26
C PHE A 339 -6.36 -11.36 3.31
N PHE A 340 -6.40 -12.25 4.32
CA PHE A 340 -7.35 -12.10 5.42
C PHE A 340 -7.09 -10.84 6.24
N ALA A 341 -5.83 -10.57 6.60
CA ALA A 341 -5.48 -9.40 7.40
C ALA A 341 -5.91 -8.10 6.71
N LYS A 342 -5.58 -7.97 5.41
CA LYS A 342 -5.92 -6.79 4.63
C LYS A 342 -7.41 -6.69 4.31
N ALA A 343 -8.08 -7.80 3.98
CA ALA A 343 -9.51 -7.80 3.76
C ALA A 343 -10.29 -7.40 5.03
N LEU A 344 -9.86 -7.86 6.22
CA LEU A 344 -10.48 -7.43 7.48
C LEU A 344 -10.29 -5.93 7.73
N ASP A 345 -9.19 -5.31 7.33
CA ASP A 345 -9.03 -3.86 7.47
C ASP A 345 -9.91 -3.07 6.48
N GLN A 346 -10.27 -3.66 5.34
CA GLN A 346 -11.13 -3.04 4.31
C GLN A 346 -12.63 -3.32 4.47
N VAL A 347 -13.02 -4.44 5.06
CA VAL A 347 -14.41 -4.73 5.42
C VAL A 347 -14.80 -3.90 6.63
N ARG A 348 -16.03 -3.37 6.68
CA ARG A 348 -16.52 -2.60 7.85
C ARG A 348 -16.87 -3.51 9.04
N PRO A 349 -16.92 -3.00 10.28
CA PRO A 349 -17.50 -3.73 11.40
C PRO A 349 -18.87 -4.33 11.06
N GLY A 350 -19.12 -5.57 11.47
CA GLY A 350 -20.33 -6.33 11.14
C GLY A 350 -20.34 -6.95 9.73
N GLY A 351 -19.44 -6.51 8.83
CA GLY A 351 -19.25 -7.11 7.51
C GLY A 351 -18.57 -8.47 7.55
N VAL A 352 -18.65 -9.21 6.45
CA VAL A 352 -18.25 -10.62 6.37
C VAL A 352 -17.08 -10.82 5.41
N VAL A 353 -16.11 -11.65 5.80
CA VAL A 353 -15.05 -12.17 4.93
C VAL A 353 -15.29 -13.67 4.74
N ALA A 354 -15.49 -14.11 3.51
CA ALA A 354 -15.73 -15.50 3.14
C ALA A 354 -14.75 -15.95 2.05
N PHE A 355 -13.62 -16.53 2.45
CA PHE A 355 -12.54 -16.90 1.54
C PHE A 355 -12.31 -18.41 1.47
N VAL A 356 -12.05 -18.87 0.25
CA VAL A 356 -11.34 -20.14 0.02
C VAL A 356 -9.86 -19.88 0.25
N THR A 357 -9.23 -20.70 1.08
CA THR A 357 -7.82 -20.57 1.47
C THR A 357 -7.12 -21.91 1.61
N SER A 358 -5.81 -21.88 1.78
CA SER A 358 -5.02 -23.07 2.12
C SER A 358 -5.39 -23.56 3.51
N ARG A 359 -5.46 -24.89 3.70
CA ARG A 359 -5.68 -25.48 5.04
C ARG A 359 -4.70 -24.98 6.11
N TYR A 360 -3.52 -24.49 5.70
CA TYR A 360 -2.50 -24.01 6.62
C TYR A 360 -2.89 -22.74 7.37
N THR A 361 -3.89 -21.97 6.92
CA THR A 361 -4.48 -20.90 7.77
C THR A 361 -5.02 -21.48 9.07
N MET A 362 -5.70 -22.63 9.00
CA MET A 362 -6.28 -23.30 10.17
C MET A 362 -5.29 -24.26 10.86
N ASP A 363 -4.49 -25.01 10.11
CA ASP A 363 -3.70 -26.13 10.64
C ASP A 363 -2.24 -25.77 11.00
N ALA A 364 -1.73 -24.58 10.64
CA ALA A 364 -0.34 -24.24 10.93
C ALA A 364 -0.02 -24.37 12.43
N LYS A 365 1.16 -24.93 12.75
CA LYS A 365 1.64 -25.06 14.14
C LYS A 365 1.70 -23.71 14.86
N ASP A 366 2.10 -22.66 14.14
CA ASP A 366 2.06 -21.30 14.63
C ASP A 366 0.61 -20.78 14.66
N SER A 367 0.17 -20.33 15.84
CA SER A 367 -1.17 -19.77 16.06
C SER A 367 -1.26 -18.27 15.80
N THR A 368 -0.15 -17.60 15.45
CA THR A 368 -0.08 -16.13 15.33
C THR A 368 -1.16 -15.56 14.41
N VAL A 369 -1.35 -16.11 13.21
CA VAL A 369 -2.42 -15.64 12.31
C VAL A 369 -3.81 -15.91 12.90
N ARG A 370 -4.06 -17.09 13.46
CA ARG A 370 -5.39 -17.42 14.02
C ARG A 370 -5.72 -16.53 15.20
N ARG A 371 -4.74 -16.21 16.05
CA ARG A 371 -4.89 -15.21 17.12
C ARG A 371 -5.16 -13.83 16.54
N TYR A 372 -4.40 -13.40 15.54
CA TYR A 372 -4.61 -12.10 14.89
C TYR A 372 -6.03 -11.95 14.33
N LEU A 373 -6.54 -12.99 13.65
CA LEU A 373 -7.90 -13.06 13.12
C LEU A 373 -8.91 -13.11 14.26
N ALA A 374 -8.73 -13.99 15.25
CA ALA A 374 -9.62 -14.14 16.39
C ALA A 374 -9.76 -12.86 17.22
N GLN A 375 -8.76 -11.99 17.27
CA GLN A 375 -8.87 -10.70 17.94
C GLN A 375 -9.78 -9.74 17.17
N ARG A 376 -9.77 -9.78 15.83
CA ARG A 376 -10.44 -8.80 14.95
C ARG A 376 -11.79 -9.26 14.40
N ALA A 377 -12.00 -10.57 14.29
CA ALA A 377 -13.19 -11.15 13.71
C ALA A 377 -13.66 -12.39 14.47
N GLU A 378 -14.97 -12.59 14.46
CA GLU A 378 -15.61 -13.82 14.92
C GLU A 378 -15.59 -14.87 13.83
N LEU A 379 -15.25 -16.12 14.20
CA LEU A 379 -15.33 -17.25 13.28
C LEU A 379 -16.79 -17.72 13.23
N LEU A 380 -17.46 -17.46 12.11
CA LEU A 380 -18.83 -17.91 11.87
C LEU A 380 -18.88 -19.41 11.56
N GLY A 381 -17.80 -19.91 10.97
CA GLY A 381 -17.57 -21.31 10.67
C GLY A 381 -16.50 -21.48 9.59
N ALA A 382 -16.01 -22.71 9.45
CA ALA A 382 -15.11 -23.11 8.39
C ALA A 382 -15.52 -24.47 7.81
N ILE A 383 -15.34 -24.68 6.51
CA ILE A 383 -15.62 -25.94 5.80
C ILE A 383 -14.32 -26.43 5.15
N ARG A 384 -13.92 -27.67 5.44
CA ARG A 384 -12.76 -28.30 4.81
C ARG A 384 -13.18 -29.13 3.60
N LEU A 385 -12.59 -28.82 2.45
CA LEU A 385 -12.88 -29.45 1.17
C LEU A 385 -12.04 -30.70 0.94
N PRO A 386 -12.54 -31.68 0.15
CA PRO A 386 -11.73 -32.79 -0.29
C PRO A 386 -10.63 -32.32 -1.25
N ASN A 387 -9.53 -33.09 -1.32
CA ASN A 387 -8.35 -32.76 -2.10
C ASN A 387 -8.64 -32.63 -3.61
N ASP A 388 -9.69 -33.26 -4.11
CA ASP A 388 -10.07 -33.22 -5.53
C ASP A 388 -11.09 -32.14 -5.88
N ALA A 389 -11.50 -31.29 -4.91
CA ALA A 389 -12.49 -30.23 -5.12
C ALA A 389 -12.14 -29.26 -6.27
N PHE A 390 -10.85 -29.12 -6.56
CA PHE A 390 -10.32 -28.26 -7.63
C PHE A 390 -9.64 -29.05 -8.76
N LYS A 391 -9.72 -30.39 -8.76
CA LYS A 391 -9.00 -31.24 -9.72
C LYS A 391 -9.55 -31.10 -11.15
N LYS A 392 -10.88 -31.07 -11.31
CA LYS A 392 -11.53 -31.06 -12.64
C LYS A 392 -11.35 -29.72 -13.36
N ASN A 393 -11.55 -28.61 -12.66
CA ASN A 393 -11.52 -27.25 -13.20
C ASN A 393 -10.12 -26.62 -13.14
N ALA A 394 -9.37 -26.81 -12.06
CA ALA A 394 -8.07 -26.16 -11.83
C ALA A 394 -6.86 -27.11 -11.90
N GLY A 395 -7.07 -28.43 -12.00
CA GLY A 395 -5.98 -29.41 -12.14
C GLY A 395 -5.14 -29.63 -10.87
N ALA A 396 -5.59 -29.15 -9.72
CA ALA A 396 -4.88 -29.22 -8.45
C ALA A 396 -5.52 -30.25 -7.50
N GLU A 397 -4.68 -31.06 -6.84
CA GLU A 397 -5.08 -31.96 -5.75
C GLU A 397 -4.57 -31.39 -4.42
N VAL A 398 -5.37 -30.54 -3.78
CA VAL A 398 -4.99 -29.82 -2.55
C VAL A 398 -6.15 -29.76 -1.57
N VAL A 399 -5.88 -29.94 -0.29
CA VAL A 399 -6.87 -29.73 0.77
C VAL A 399 -6.95 -28.23 1.07
N SER A 400 -8.15 -27.68 0.97
CA SER A 400 -8.45 -26.27 1.14
C SER A 400 -9.61 -26.07 2.11
N ASP A 401 -9.66 -24.90 2.73
CA ASP A 401 -10.72 -24.53 3.67
C ASP A 401 -11.50 -23.33 3.12
N ILE A 402 -12.81 -23.29 3.33
CA ILE A 402 -13.65 -22.10 3.20
C ILE A 402 -13.82 -21.53 4.61
N ILE A 403 -13.39 -20.29 4.85
CA ILE A 403 -13.48 -19.68 6.19
C ILE A 403 -14.41 -18.47 6.12
N PHE A 404 -15.37 -18.42 7.04
CA PHE A 404 -16.32 -17.32 7.21
C PHE A 404 -15.99 -16.56 8.51
N LEU A 405 -15.67 -15.27 8.37
CA LEU A 405 -15.33 -14.38 9.48
C LEU A 405 -16.27 -13.17 9.47
N GLN A 406 -16.72 -12.72 10.64
CA GLN A 406 -17.41 -11.44 10.78
C GLN A 406 -16.54 -10.44 11.53
N LYS A 407 -16.31 -9.27 10.94
CA LYS A 407 -15.45 -8.25 11.55
C LYS A 407 -16.10 -7.67 12.81
N ARG A 408 -15.31 -7.51 13.87
CA ARG A 408 -15.73 -6.81 15.10
C ARG A 408 -15.60 -5.31 14.97
N ASP A 409 -16.39 -4.60 15.76
CA ASP A 409 -16.27 -3.16 16.01
C ASP A 409 -14.88 -2.76 16.52
N ARG A 410 -14.29 -3.59 17.38
CA ARG A 410 -12.96 -3.38 17.94
C ARG A 410 -12.21 -4.70 18.16
N PRO A 411 -10.87 -4.67 18.12
CA PRO A 411 -10.07 -5.82 18.50
C PRO A 411 -10.29 -6.20 19.96
N LEU A 412 -10.47 -7.49 20.22
CA LEU A 412 -10.55 -8.06 21.57
C LEU A 412 -9.31 -8.91 21.83
N ASP A 413 -8.73 -8.85 23.02
CA ASP A 413 -7.64 -9.77 23.38
C ASP A 413 -8.21 -11.10 23.86
N ILE A 414 -8.50 -11.99 22.90
CA ILE A 414 -9.07 -13.32 23.14
C ILE A 414 -8.27 -14.40 22.41
N VAL A 415 -8.32 -15.61 22.96
CA VAL A 415 -7.69 -16.81 22.39
C VAL A 415 -8.71 -17.95 22.44
N PRO A 416 -9.70 -17.97 21.55
CA PRO A 416 -10.71 -19.05 21.50
C PRO A 416 -10.08 -20.38 21.05
N GLU A 417 -10.76 -21.49 21.35
CA GLU A 417 -10.24 -22.86 21.12
C GLU A 417 -9.83 -23.12 19.66
N TRP A 418 -10.56 -22.59 18.68
CA TRP A 418 -10.21 -22.75 17.26
C TRP A 418 -8.86 -22.12 16.88
N THR A 419 -8.27 -21.26 17.72
CA THR A 419 -6.90 -20.76 17.48
C THR A 419 -5.83 -21.82 17.73
N GLN A 420 -6.17 -22.91 18.42
CA GLN A 420 -5.28 -23.99 18.77
C GLN A 420 -5.39 -25.16 17.79
N THR A 421 -4.35 -25.98 17.75
CA THR A 421 -4.37 -27.28 17.07
C THR A 421 -4.53 -28.39 18.09
N GLY A 422 -5.16 -29.48 17.69
CA GLY A 422 -5.19 -30.74 18.42
C GLY A 422 -4.58 -31.86 17.57
N GLN A 423 -4.77 -33.11 18.01
CA GLN A 423 -4.34 -34.29 17.26
C GLN A 423 -5.55 -35.16 16.92
N THR A 424 -5.58 -35.69 15.70
CA THR A 424 -6.51 -36.77 15.30
C THR A 424 -6.13 -38.09 15.97
N GLU A 425 -7.01 -39.09 15.89
CA GLU A 425 -6.72 -40.46 16.38
C GLU A 425 -5.46 -41.06 15.73
N ASP A 426 -5.18 -40.70 14.48
CA ASP A 426 -4.01 -41.13 13.73
C ASP A 426 -2.75 -40.26 13.97
N GLY A 427 -2.81 -39.28 14.89
CA GLY A 427 -1.67 -38.49 15.33
C GLY A 427 -1.34 -37.25 14.48
N PHE A 428 -2.20 -36.84 13.54
CA PHE A 428 -2.00 -35.64 12.73
C PHE A 428 -2.44 -34.39 13.48
N ALA A 429 -1.63 -33.33 13.40
CA ALA A 429 -1.98 -32.05 13.98
C ALA A 429 -2.94 -31.30 13.04
N ILE A 430 -4.18 -31.11 13.48
CA ILE A 430 -5.21 -30.33 12.76
C ILE A 430 -5.81 -29.28 13.68
N ASN A 431 -6.47 -28.27 13.10
CA ASN A 431 -7.15 -27.25 13.89
C ASN A 431 -8.21 -27.86 14.83
N ARG A 432 -8.31 -27.34 16.06
CA ARG A 432 -9.30 -27.81 17.04
C ARG A 432 -10.75 -27.68 16.54
N TYR A 433 -11.06 -26.65 15.75
CA TYR A 433 -12.38 -26.49 15.14
C TYR A 433 -12.80 -27.72 14.33
N PHE A 434 -11.92 -28.30 13.50
CA PHE A 434 -12.25 -29.48 12.69
C PHE A 434 -12.28 -30.78 13.50
N ILE A 435 -11.66 -30.81 14.68
CA ILE A 435 -11.80 -31.92 15.63
C ILE A 435 -13.18 -31.86 16.29
N ASP A 436 -13.61 -30.67 16.68
CA ASP A 436 -14.87 -30.45 17.39
C ASP A 436 -16.09 -30.48 16.43
N HIS A 437 -15.86 -30.20 15.13
CA HIS A 437 -16.85 -30.19 14.06
C HIS A 437 -16.46 -31.13 12.90
N PRO A 438 -16.43 -32.47 13.10
CA PRO A 438 -16.08 -33.42 12.06
C PRO A 438 -17.05 -33.38 10.86
N GLU A 439 -18.30 -32.95 11.06
CA GLU A 439 -19.29 -32.70 10.01
C GLU A 439 -18.87 -31.61 9.00
N MET A 440 -17.91 -30.76 9.38
CA MET A 440 -17.39 -29.69 8.53
C MET A 440 -16.17 -30.13 7.70
N VAL A 441 -15.79 -31.42 7.75
CA VAL A 441 -14.75 -32.02 6.90
C VAL A 441 -15.40 -32.88 5.83
N LEU A 442 -15.45 -32.38 4.59
CA LEU A 442 -16.21 -32.98 3.48
C LEU A 442 -15.43 -34.09 2.76
N GLY A 443 -15.00 -35.08 3.52
CA GLY A 443 -14.27 -36.23 2.98
C GLY A 443 -13.74 -37.19 4.05
N ARG A 444 -13.10 -38.27 3.61
CA ARG A 444 -12.38 -39.21 4.46
C ARG A 444 -10.99 -38.68 4.74
N GLN A 445 -10.70 -38.45 6.02
CA GLN A 445 -9.39 -38.07 6.50
C GLN A 445 -8.45 -39.27 6.41
N GLU A 446 -7.34 -39.14 5.70
CA GLU A 446 -6.38 -40.24 5.53
C GLU A 446 -4.93 -39.73 5.60
N PRO A 447 -3.99 -40.56 6.09
CA PRO A 447 -2.56 -40.31 5.99
C PRO A 447 -2.09 -40.46 4.54
N VAL A 448 -1.29 -39.52 4.04
CA VAL A 448 -0.64 -39.61 2.73
C VAL A 448 0.86 -39.39 2.84
N SER A 449 1.66 -40.18 2.11
CA SER A 449 3.10 -39.94 2.02
C SER A 449 3.38 -38.86 0.98
N THR A 450 3.99 -37.75 1.40
CA THR A 450 4.45 -36.68 0.50
C THR A 450 5.97 -36.67 0.42
N ALA A 451 6.52 -35.86 -0.48
CA ALA A 451 7.97 -35.63 -0.58
C ALA A 451 8.58 -35.02 0.70
N HIS A 452 7.76 -34.47 1.60
CA HIS A 452 8.15 -33.85 2.86
C HIS A 452 7.86 -34.74 4.09
N GLY A 453 7.44 -36.01 3.87
CA GLY A 453 7.09 -36.96 4.92
C GLY A 453 5.60 -37.32 4.94
N MET A 454 5.17 -37.97 6.02
CA MET A 454 3.75 -38.28 6.22
C MET A 454 2.96 -36.99 6.44
N ASP A 455 1.90 -36.84 5.67
CA ASP A 455 1.02 -35.69 5.68
C ASP A 455 -0.45 -36.15 5.80
N TYR A 456 -1.33 -35.19 5.99
CA TYR A 456 -2.77 -35.34 6.09
C TYR A 456 -3.42 -35.10 4.72
N THR A 457 -4.46 -35.86 4.35
CA THR A 457 -5.32 -35.54 3.19
C THR A 457 -6.78 -35.77 3.52
N VAL A 458 -7.67 -35.20 2.71
CA VAL A 458 -9.12 -35.42 2.77
C VAL A 458 -9.55 -35.97 1.42
N ASN A 459 -9.82 -37.26 1.35
CA ASN A 459 -10.26 -37.92 0.12
C ASN A 459 -11.78 -37.81 -0.04
N PRO A 460 -12.30 -37.65 -1.26
CA PRO A 460 -13.75 -37.62 -1.49
C PRO A 460 -14.42 -38.92 -1.00
N ILE A 461 -15.64 -38.78 -0.47
CA ILE A 461 -16.47 -39.93 -0.09
C ILE A 461 -17.11 -40.51 -1.35
N GLU A 462 -16.85 -41.80 -1.60
CA GLU A 462 -17.40 -42.49 -2.75
C GLU A 462 -18.93 -42.51 -2.72
N GLY A 463 -19.56 -42.12 -3.83
CA GLY A 463 -21.02 -42.08 -3.97
C GLY A 463 -21.69 -40.80 -3.45
N LEU A 464 -20.96 -39.88 -2.80
CA LEU A 464 -21.49 -38.58 -2.38
C LEU A 464 -21.03 -37.46 -3.31
N LYS A 465 -21.93 -36.53 -3.64
CA LYS A 465 -21.61 -35.33 -4.41
C LYS A 465 -21.10 -34.23 -3.49
N LEU A 466 -20.11 -33.46 -3.95
CA LEU A 466 -19.60 -32.31 -3.19
C LEU A 466 -20.67 -31.23 -2.99
N SER A 467 -21.55 -31.01 -3.99
CA SER A 467 -22.67 -30.06 -3.89
C SER A 467 -23.58 -30.35 -2.70
N ASP A 468 -23.94 -31.61 -2.50
CA ASP A 468 -24.89 -32.03 -1.47
C ASP A 468 -24.25 -31.89 -0.07
N GLN A 469 -22.96 -32.28 0.03
CA GLN A 469 -22.17 -32.11 1.25
C GLN A 469 -21.99 -30.63 1.63
N LEU A 470 -21.70 -29.76 0.65
CA LEU A 470 -21.60 -28.31 0.88
C LEU A 470 -22.93 -27.71 1.33
N HIS A 471 -24.03 -28.08 0.68
CA HIS A 471 -25.37 -27.62 1.05
C HIS A 471 -25.73 -27.99 2.51
N ASP A 472 -25.29 -29.16 2.97
CA ASP A 472 -25.47 -29.58 4.36
C ASP A 472 -24.53 -28.84 5.32
N ALA A 473 -23.25 -28.67 4.96
CA ALA A 473 -22.25 -28.00 5.78
C ALA A 473 -22.56 -26.51 6.00
N VAL A 474 -23.06 -25.81 4.98
CA VAL A 474 -23.44 -24.39 5.03
C VAL A 474 -24.49 -24.12 6.11
N LYS A 475 -25.31 -25.12 6.51
CA LYS A 475 -26.31 -25.00 7.59
C LYS A 475 -25.69 -24.77 8.96
N TYR A 476 -24.42 -25.12 9.14
CA TYR A 476 -23.67 -24.98 10.39
C TYR A 476 -22.80 -23.71 10.42
N ILE A 477 -22.85 -22.86 9.39
CA ILE A 477 -22.23 -21.54 9.44
C ILE A 477 -23.15 -20.61 10.23
N HIS A 478 -22.70 -20.19 11.40
CA HIS A 478 -23.48 -19.39 12.34
C HIS A 478 -23.10 -17.92 12.21
N GLY A 479 -24.03 -17.08 11.79
CA GLY A 479 -23.82 -15.64 11.72
C GLY A 479 -25.06 -14.92 11.22
N THR A 480 -25.15 -13.64 11.55
CA THR A 480 -26.17 -12.74 10.99
C THR A 480 -25.42 -11.55 10.44
N TYR A 481 -25.58 -11.29 9.15
CA TYR A 481 -25.08 -10.08 8.54
C TYR A 481 -25.76 -8.90 9.24
N GLN A 482 -24.94 -8.04 9.83
CA GLN A 482 -25.41 -6.81 10.43
C GLN A 482 -25.34 -5.75 9.36
N GLU A 483 -26.50 -5.26 8.90
CA GLU A 483 -26.53 -4.07 8.04
C GLU A 483 -25.78 -2.92 8.72
N ALA A 484 -25.12 -2.07 7.95
CA ALA A 484 -24.42 -0.93 8.52
C ALA A 484 -25.43 -0.11 9.31
N GLU A 485 -25.15 0.14 10.60
CA GLU A 485 -25.98 1.08 11.37
C GLU A 485 -25.98 2.41 10.63
N LEU A 486 -27.15 2.82 10.16
CA LEU A 486 -27.38 4.21 9.79
C LEU A 486 -27.20 5.01 11.10
N PRO A 487 -26.52 6.16 11.08
CA PRO A 487 -26.46 7.02 12.25
C PRO A 487 -27.89 7.29 12.73
N GLU A 488 -28.08 7.44 14.05
CA GLU A 488 -29.37 7.83 14.65
C GLU A 488 -29.86 9.13 14.00
N LEU A 489 -30.57 9.00 12.88
CA LEU A 489 -31.47 10.03 12.39
C LEU A 489 -32.56 10.12 13.47
N GLY A 490 -32.77 11.32 14.00
CA GLY A 490 -33.72 11.56 15.09
C GLY A 490 -35.05 10.85 14.85
N GLU A 491 -35.67 10.38 15.93
CA GLU A 491 -36.89 9.55 15.92
C GLU A 491 -37.89 9.96 14.82
N GLY A 492 -38.02 9.17 13.74
CA GLY A 492 -39.22 9.21 12.89
C GLY A 492 -39.09 9.11 11.37
N GLU A 493 -37.91 9.02 10.74
CA GLU A 493 -37.82 8.93 9.26
C GLU A 493 -37.27 7.60 8.75
N ALA A 494 -37.92 7.08 7.69
CA ALA A 494 -37.70 5.74 7.15
C ALA A 494 -36.38 5.60 6.34
N ILE A 495 -35.94 4.35 6.25
CA ILE A 495 -34.67 3.79 5.71
C ILE A 495 -34.36 4.14 4.22
N ASP A 496 -35.20 4.91 3.53
CA ASP A 496 -35.19 5.07 2.07
C ASP A 496 -34.32 6.23 1.52
N THR A 497 -33.49 6.88 2.35
CA THR A 497 -32.66 8.04 1.94
C THR A 497 -31.17 7.75 1.80
N SER A 498 -30.74 6.50 2.01
CA SER A 498 -29.32 6.12 1.98
C SER A 498 -28.97 5.33 0.72
N ILE A 499 -27.80 5.62 0.15
CA ILE A 499 -27.24 4.96 -1.03
C ILE A 499 -25.92 4.26 -0.67
N PRO A 500 -25.48 3.25 -1.44
CA PRO A 500 -24.13 2.72 -1.32
C PRO A 500 -23.08 3.82 -1.46
N ALA A 501 -22.01 3.74 -0.67
CA ALA A 501 -20.97 4.77 -0.69
C ALA A 501 -20.18 4.79 -2.00
N ASP A 502 -19.97 5.99 -2.54
CA ASP A 502 -19.06 6.22 -3.66
C ASP A 502 -17.60 5.98 -3.20
N PRO A 503 -16.82 5.14 -3.92
CA PRO A 503 -15.44 4.83 -3.55
C PRO A 503 -14.50 6.04 -3.60
N ASN A 504 -14.81 7.07 -4.38
CA ASN A 504 -14.00 8.29 -4.51
C ASN A 504 -14.26 9.29 -3.39
N VAL A 505 -15.35 9.13 -2.63
CA VAL A 505 -15.66 10.00 -1.49
C VAL A 505 -15.00 9.43 -0.26
N LYS A 506 -14.12 10.15 0.43
CA LYS A 506 -13.46 9.65 1.65
C LYS A 506 -14.48 9.31 2.76
N ASN A 507 -14.19 8.32 3.60
CA ASN A 507 -15.03 8.02 4.76
C ASN A 507 -15.11 9.23 5.71
N TYR A 508 -16.28 9.48 6.32
CA TYR A 508 -16.59 10.65 7.14
C TYR A 508 -16.46 11.97 6.37
N SER A 509 -16.99 12.02 5.14
CA SER A 509 -16.99 13.24 4.33
C SER A 509 -18.31 13.44 3.59
N TYR A 510 -18.66 14.71 3.36
CA TYR A 510 -19.84 15.08 2.58
C TYR A 510 -19.56 14.95 1.08
N ALA A 511 -20.56 14.67 0.26
CA ALA A 511 -20.45 14.69 -1.20
C ALA A 511 -21.77 15.08 -1.84
N ILE A 512 -21.71 15.57 -3.07
CA ILE A 512 -22.89 15.96 -3.85
C ILE A 512 -23.16 14.87 -4.87
N VAL A 513 -24.27 14.13 -4.71
CA VAL A 513 -24.72 13.10 -5.64
C VAL A 513 -26.07 13.53 -6.19
N ASP A 514 -26.19 13.63 -7.52
CA ASP A 514 -27.40 14.12 -8.22
C ASP A 514 -27.94 15.46 -7.67
N GLY A 515 -27.04 16.36 -7.29
CA GLY A 515 -27.37 17.70 -6.77
C GLY A 515 -27.80 17.72 -5.30
N GLN A 516 -27.76 16.60 -4.60
CA GLN A 516 -28.14 16.48 -3.18
C GLN A 516 -26.91 16.17 -2.31
N VAL A 517 -26.93 16.66 -1.08
CA VAL A 517 -25.86 16.39 -0.10
C VAL A 517 -26.05 15.00 0.49
N TYR A 518 -24.98 14.24 0.51
CA TYR A 518 -24.84 13.01 1.27
C TYR A 518 -23.63 13.10 2.19
N TYR A 519 -23.67 12.40 3.31
CA TYR A 519 -22.53 12.20 4.20
C TYR A 519 -22.14 10.72 4.17
N ARG A 520 -20.87 10.42 3.92
CA ARG A 520 -20.36 9.04 3.88
C ARG A 520 -20.00 8.58 5.28
N GLU A 521 -20.62 7.49 5.71
CA GLU A 521 -20.19 6.69 6.85
C GLU A 521 -20.03 5.23 6.42
N ASN A 522 -18.78 4.76 6.46
CA ASN A 522 -18.37 3.41 6.08
C ASN A 522 -18.77 3.06 4.64
N SER A 523 -19.66 2.07 4.48
CA SER A 523 -20.15 1.57 3.19
C SER A 523 -21.42 2.27 2.68
N ARG A 524 -21.98 3.23 3.43
CA ARG A 524 -23.18 3.98 3.04
C ARG A 524 -22.94 5.47 2.97
N MET A 525 -23.75 6.11 2.14
CA MET A 525 -23.89 7.55 2.06
C MET A 525 -25.33 7.90 2.41
N VAL A 526 -25.51 8.68 3.46
CA VAL A 526 -26.82 9.04 4.02
C VAL A 526 -27.12 10.50 3.73
N ARG A 527 -28.39 10.85 3.53
CA ARG A 527 -28.76 12.27 3.47
C ARG A 527 -28.76 12.84 4.89
N PRO A 528 -27.90 13.83 5.20
CA PRO A 528 -27.93 14.49 6.49
C PRO A 528 -29.20 15.37 6.61
N ASP A 529 -29.78 15.45 7.80
CA ASP A 529 -30.88 16.38 8.10
C ASP A 529 -30.33 17.81 8.20
N LEU A 530 -30.31 18.50 7.07
CA LEU A 530 -29.83 19.87 6.95
C LEU A 530 -30.98 20.79 6.53
N ASN A 531 -31.14 21.90 7.25
CA ASN A 531 -31.98 22.99 6.75
C ASN A 531 -31.36 23.61 5.49
N THR A 532 -32.17 24.32 4.71
CA THR A 532 -31.77 24.92 3.42
C THR A 532 -30.51 25.79 3.48
N THR A 533 -30.28 26.47 4.61
CA THR A 533 -29.08 27.31 4.80
C THR A 533 -27.85 26.46 5.10
N ALA A 534 -27.99 25.44 5.94
CA ALA A 534 -26.91 24.50 6.25
C ALA A 534 -26.53 23.68 5.02
N GLU A 535 -27.50 23.16 4.26
CA GLU A 535 -27.25 22.42 3.02
C GLU A 535 -26.47 23.28 2.01
N ALA A 536 -26.85 24.55 1.85
CA ALA A 536 -26.15 25.46 0.94
C ALA A 536 -24.73 25.83 1.41
N ARG A 537 -24.47 25.87 2.72
CA ARG A 537 -23.12 26.00 3.28
C ARG A 537 -22.28 24.75 3.01
N VAL A 538 -22.83 23.57 3.29
CA VAL A 538 -22.17 22.28 3.03
C VAL A 538 -21.81 22.15 1.56
N LYS A 539 -22.73 22.43 0.63
CA LYS A 539 -22.45 22.41 -0.82
C LYS A 539 -21.29 23.34 -1.22
N GLY A 540 -21.24 24.54 -0.64
CA GLY A 540 -20.13 25.47 -0.88
C GLY A 540 -18.79 24.97 -0.35
N LEU A 541 -18.78 24.38 0.85
CA LEU A 541 -17.57 23.82 1.47
C LEU A 541 -17.09 22.53 0.77
N VAL A 542 -18.01 21.69 0.27
CA VAL A 542 -17.68 20.54 -0.59
C VAL A 542 -16.98 21.03 -1.86
N GLY A 543 -17.54 22.03 -2.55
CA GLY A 543 -16.92 22.59 -3.75
C GLY A 543 -15.53 23.19 -3.50
N LEU A 544 -15.34 23.87 -2.36
CA LEU A 544 -14.03 24.34 -1.93
C LEU A 544 -13.05 23.20 -1.68
N ARG A 545 -13.48 22.16 -0.95
CA ARG A 545 -12.65 20.99 -0.63
C ARG A 545 -12.20 20.28 -1.90
N ASP A 546 -13.12 20.01 -2.82
CA ASP A 546 -12.83 19.27 -4.04
C ASP A 546 -11.83 20.06 -4.91
N CYS A 547 -12.01 21.38 -5.01
CA CYS A 547 -11.06 22.27 -5.68
C CYS A 547 -9.67 22.27 -5.00
N VAL A 548 -9.62 22.29 -3.66
CA VAL A 548 -8.37 22.22 -2.88
C VAL A 548 -7.65 20.89 -3.09
N GLN A 549 -8.37 19.77 -3.06
CA GLN A 549 -7.78 18.44 -3.24
C GLN A 549 -7.20 18.30 -4.66
N GLU A 550 -7.95 18.70 -5.69
CA GLU A 550 -7.45 18.69 -7.06
C GLU A 550 -6.25 19.63 -7.26
N LEU A 551 -6.25 20.79 -6.59
CA LEU A 551 -5.09 21.70 -6.58
C LEU A 551 -3.87 21.08 -5.89
N ILE A 552 -4.05 20.30 -4.82
CA ILE A 552 -2.96 19.57 -4.17
C ILE A 552 -2.40 18.53 -5.15
N ASP A 553 -3.25 17.76 -5.82
CA ASP A 553 -2.84 16.75 -6.81
C ASP A 553 -2.05 17.38 -7.97
N PHE A 554 -2.53 18.48 -8.53
CA PHE A 554 -1.81 19.23 -9.57
C PHE A 554 -0.46 19.77 -9.10
N GLN A 555 -0.36 20.19 -7.84
CA GLN A 555 0.91 20.65 -7.30
C GLN A 555 1.90 19.50 -7.04
N MET A 556 1.41 18.30 -6.76
CA MET A 556 2.22 17.09 -6.55
C MET A 556 2.70 16.45 -7.86
N ASP A 557 2.09 16.75 -8.99
CA ASP A 557 2.49 16.22 -10.30
C ASP A 557 3.54 17.13 -10.99
N ALA A 558 4.71 16.56 -11.31
CA ALA A 558 5.79 17.23 -12.02
C ALA A 558 5.47 17.55 -13.48
N ALA A 559 4.55 16.82 -14.10
CA ALA A 559 4.14 17.02 -15.49
C ALA A 559 3.15 18.19 -15.63
N VAL A 560 2.51 18.63 -14.54
CA VAL A 560 1.52 19.69 -14.59
C VAL A 560 2.20 21.07 -14.67
N PRO A 561 1.96 21.86 -15.74
CA PRO A 561 2.56 23.17 -15.89
C PRO A 561 1.98 24.18 -14.90
N ASP A 562 2.79 25.18 -14.54
CA ASP A 562 2.39 26.25 -13.61
C ASP A 562 1.16 27.03 -14.08
N SER A 563 0.87 27.07 -15.40
CA SER A 563 -0.33 27.67 -15.95
C SER A 563 -1.62 26.98 -15.47
N THR A 564 -1.63 25.65 -15.43
CA THR A 564 -2.79 24.86 -14.95
C THR A 564 -3.01 25.08 -13.45
N ILE A 565 -1.93 25.12 -12.67
CA ILE A 565 -2.00 25.42 -11.23
C ILE A 565 -2.52 26.85 -11.01
N THR A 566 -2.03 27.82 -11.77
CA THR A 566 -2.49 29.22 -11.67
C THR A 566 -3.98 29.33 -12.00
N GLN A 567 -4.46 28.60 -13.01
CA GLN A 567 -5.88 28.55 -13.36
C GLN A 567 -6.71 27.94 -12.22
N LYS A 568 -6.24 26.83 -11.62
CA LYS A 568 -6.92 26.20 -10.48
C LYS A 568 -6.90 27.06 -9.22
N GLN A 569 -5.82 27.82 -8.99
CA GLN A 569 -5.75 28.83 -7.93
C GLN A 569 -6.74 29.97 -8.15
N ALA A 570 -6.93 30.42 -9.39
CA ALA A 570 -7.94 31.42 -9.72
C ALA A 570 -9.36 30.89 -9.48
N GLU A 571 -9.62 29.63 -9.82
CA GLU A 571 -10.88 28.93 -9.49
C GLU A 571 -11.11 28.87 -7.97
N LEU A 572 -10.09 28.44 -7.21
CA LEU A 572 -10.14 28.39 -5.74
C LEU A 572 -10.41 29.79 -5.14
N ASN A 573 -9.77 30.85 -5.67
CA ASN A 573 -10.05 32.22 -5.26
C ASN A 573 -11.50 32.60 -5.50
N SER A 574 -12.02 32.35 -6.70
CA SER A 574 -13.40 32.66 -7.07
C SER A 574 -14.42 31.93 -6.19
N LEU A 575 -14.20 30.63 -5.95
CA LEU A 575 -15.04 29.82 -5.08
C LEU A 575 -15.00 30.32 -3.62
N TYR A 576 -13.80 30.65 -3.12
CA TYR A 576 -13.63 31.14 -1.75
C TYR A 576 -14.29 32.51 -1.57
N ASP A 577 -14.07 33.44 -2.49
CA ASP A 577 -14.64 34.79 -2.40
C ASP A 577 -16.17 34.74 -2.47
N SER A 578 -16.71 33.94 -3.39
CA SER A 578 -18.17 33.72 -3.51
C SER A 578 -18.76 33.07 -2.26
N PHE A 579 -18.06 32.11 -1.65
CA PHE A 579 -18.48 31.47 -0.41
C PHE A 579 -18.43 32.45 0.76
N SER A 580 -17.32 33.16 0.92
CA SER A 580 -17.05 34.07 2.04
C SER A 580 -18.01 35.26 2.06
N GLU A 581 -18.31 35.84 0.88
CA GLU A 581 -19.28 36.92 0.73
C GLU A 581 -20.67 36.51 1.23
N LYS A 582 -21.07 35.26 0.98
CA LYS A 582 -22.41 34.78 1.30
C LYS A 582 -22.53 34.18 2.71
N TYR A 583 -21.48 33.52 3.20
CA TYR A 583 -21.55 32.67 4.39
C TYR A 583 -20.55 33.02 5.49
N GLY A 584 -19.68 34.01 5.30
CA GLY A 584 -18.62 34.38 6.23
C GLY A 584 -17.38 33.50 6.10
N LEU A 585 -16.47 33.60 7.07
CA LEU A 585 -15.22 32.84 7.08
C LEU A 585 -15.48 31.34 7.30
N ILE A 586 -14.65 30.47 6.72
CA ILE A 586 -14.70 29.02 6.91
C ILE A 586 -14.61 28.67 8.40
N ASN A 587 -13.78 29.41 9.14
CA ASN A 587 -13.60 29.25 10.59
C ASN A 587 -14.76 29.81 11.43
N ASP A 588 -15.75 30.49 10.84
CA ASP A 588 -16.91 31.00 11.58
C ASP A 588 -17.73 29.87 12.21
N ARG A 589 -18.30 30.16 13.38
CA ARG A 589 -19.09 29.18 14.16
C ARG A 589 -20.21 28.53 13.35
N ALA A 590 -20.89 29.26 12.47
CA ALA A 590 -21.99 28.74 11.67
C ALA A 590 -21.52 27.72 10.61
N ASN A 591 -20.35 27.95 10.00
CA ASN A 591 -19.76 27.01 9.05
C ASN A 591 -19.18 25.78 9.76
N ARG A 592 -18.55 25.98 10.93
CA ARG A 592 -18.13 24.87 11.79
C ARG A 592 -19.29 23.96 12.17
N LEU A 593 -20.39 24.51 12.66
CA LEU A 593 -21.56 23.72 13.05
C LEU A 593 -22.18 22.92 11.88
N ALA A 594 -22.01 23.38 10.64
CA ALA A 594 -22.57 22.72 9.47
C ALA A 594 -21.64 21.64 8.86
N TYR A 595 -20.32 21.70 9.10
CA TYR A 595 -19.34 20.91 8.34
C TYR A 595 -18.22 20.28 9.17
N ALA A 596 -18.23 20.43 10.50
CA ALA A 596 -17.16 19.91 11.37
C ALA A 596 -16.97 18.39 11.29
N ASP A 597 -18.01 17.65 10.92
CA ASP A 597 -17.95 16.19 10.79
C ASP A 597 -17.24 15.73 9.52
N ASP A 598 -16.90 16.64 8.59
CA ASP A 598 -16.10 16.28 7.41
C ASP A 598 -14.62 16.09 7.79
N SER A 599 -14.06 14.97 7.38
CA SER A 599 -12.65 14.61 7.60
C SER A 599 -11.65 15.63 7.05
N SER A 600 -12.07 16.50 6.13
CA SER A 600 -11.26 17.55 5.51
C SER A 600 -11.54 18.95 6.06
N TYR A 601 -12.41 19.12 7.06
CA TYR A 601 -12.78 20.43 7.57
C TYR A 601 -11.56 21.25 8.05
N TYR A 602 -10.63 20.63 8.78
CA TYR A 602 -9.43 21.34 9.27
C TYR A 602 -8.44 21.71 8.16
N LEU A 603 -8.44 20.98 7.04
CA LEU A 603 -7.69 21.37 5.85
C LEU A 603 -8.27 22.65 5.26
N LEU A 604 -9.60 22.76 5.17
CA LEU A 604 -10.25 24.00 4.72
C LEU A 604 -10.01 25.17 5.67
N CYS A 605 -9.97 24.93 6.98
CA CYS A 605 -9.66 25.99 7.96
C CYS A 605 -8.27 26.60 7.73
N ALA A 606 -7.31 25.81 7.24
CA ALA A 606 -5.94 26.27 6.94
C ALA A 606 -5.85 27.20 5.72
N LEU A 607 -6.95 27.40 4.98
CA LEU A 607 -7.04 28.40 3.91
C LEU A 607 -7.06 29.84 4.44
N GLU A 608 -7.37 30.02 5.72
CA GLU A 608 -7.51 31.32 6.38
C GLU A 608 -6.42 31.50 7.42
N VAL A 609 -5.63 32.57 7.30
CA VAL A 609 -4.74 33.03 8.37
C VAL A 609 -5.51 34.04 9.19
N ILE A 610 -5.75 33.72 10.45
CA ILE A 610 -6.62 34.47 11.36
C ILE A 610 -5.76 35.13 12.45
N ASP A 611 -6.07 36.37 12.78
CA ASP A 611 -5.43 37.10 13.87
C ASP A 611 -5.92 36.67 15.27
N GLU A 612 -5.36 37.27 16.32
CA GLU A 612 -5.73 36.98 17.71
C GLU A 612 -7.20 37.32 18.04
N ASP A 613 -7.84 38.19 17.26
CA ASP A 613 -9.22 38.64 17.43
C ASP A 613 -10.22 37.80 16.62
N GLY A 614 -9.77 36.79 15.87
CA GLY A 614 -10.63 35.93 15.06
C GLY A 614 -11.00 36.51 13.70
N LYS A 615 -10.29 37.52 13.21
CA LYS A 615 -10.51 38.12 11.87
C LYS A 615 -9.50 37.59 10.85
N LEU A 616 -9.91 37.58 9.59
CA LEU A 616 -9.04 37.20 8.47
C LEU A 616 -7.90 38.22 8.33
N GLU A 617 -6.68 37.82 8.66
CA GLU A 617 -5.47 38.59 8.40
C GLU A 617 -5.14 38.53 6.91
N ARG A 618 -5.14 37.32 6.34
CA ARG A 618 -4.91 37.07 4.90
C ARG A 618 -5.33 35.66 4.49
N LYS A 619 -5.49 35.45 3.18
CA LYS A 619 -5.60 34.11 2.58
C LYS A 619 -4.26 33.35 2.68
N ALA A 620 -4.35 32.03 2.73
CA ALA A 620 -3.19 31.14 2.70
C ALA A 620 -2.39 31.27 1.39
N ASP A 621 -1.12 30.87 1.45
CA ASP A 621 -0.20 30.95 0.32
C ASP A 621 -0.65 30.09 -0.89
N MET A 622 -1.44 29.04 -0.65
CA MET A 622 -1.95 28.14 -1.69
C MET A 622 -2.84 28.84 -2.73
N PHE A 623 -3.43 29.99 -2.40
CA PHE A 623 -4.22 30.80 -3.32
C PHE A 623 -3.40 31.55 -4.37
N THR A 624 -2.08 31.72 -4.17
CA THR A 624 -1.28 32.63 -4.99
C THR A 624 0.04 32.04 -5.49
N LYS A 625 0.53 30.96 -4.88
CA LYS A 625 1.76 30.30 -5.31
C LYS A 625 1.74 28.81 -5.03
N ARG A 626 2.54 28.07 -5.80
CA ARG A 626 2.78 26.64 -5.59
C ARG A 626 3.40 26.43 -4.18
N THR A 627 2.65 25.81 -3.28
CA THR A 627 3.04 25.46 -1.91
C THR A 627 3.62 24.05 -1.80
N ILE A 628 3.31 23.16 -2.75
CA ILE A 628 3.84 21.80 -2.84
C ILE A 628 4.65 21.71 -4.12
N LYS A 629 5.95 21.39 -4.03
CA LYS A 629 6.77 21.10 -5.20
C LYS A 629 6.92 19.58 -5.35
N PRO A 630 6.73 19.05 -6.57
CA PRO A 630 6.95 17.64 -6.83
C PRO A 630 8.42 17.32 -6.57
N HIS A 631 8.66 16.14 -5.99
CA HIS A 631 10.02 15.62 -5.87
C HIS A 631 10.54 15.30 -7.28
N GLN A 632 11.45 16.13 -7.79
CA GLN A 632 12.18 15.80 -9.00
C GLN A 632 13.41 15.01 -8.59
N ALA A 633 13.44 13.73 -8.94
CA ALA A 633 14.63 12.92 -8.81
C ALA A 633 15.78 13.66 -9.50
N VAL A 634 16.85 13.90 -8.75
CA VAL A 634 18.02 14.60 -9.26
C VAL A 634 18.58 13.78 -10.42
N ALA A 635 18.63 14.35 -11.62
CA ALA A 635 19.03 13.63 -12.83
C ALA A 635 20.55 13.65 -13.04
N VAL A 636 21.22 14.73 -12.59
CA VAL A 636 22.67 14.93 -12.73
C VAL A 636 23.20 15.70 -11.52
N VAL A 637 24.38 15.33 -11.04
CA VAL A 637 25.16 16.07 -10.03
C VAL A 637 26.63 16.12 -10.42
N ASP A 638 27.34 17.17 -10.00
CA ASP A 638 28.72 17.41 -10.46
C ASP A 638 29.77 16.72 -9.56
N THR A 639 29.44 16.45 -8.30
CA THR A 639 30.38 15.93 -7.30
C THR A 639 29.98 14.57 -6.73
N ALA A 640 30.98 13.76 -6.35
CA ALA A 640 30.71 12.47 -5.70
C ALA A 640 29.95 12.63 -4.36
N SER A 641 30.20 13.72 -3.63
CA SER A 641 29.50 14.03 -2.37
C SER A 641 28.01 14.32 -2.57
N GLU A 642 27.66 15.07 -3.62
CA GLU A 642 26.26 15.29 -3.98
C GLU A 642 25.60 13.99 -4.45
N ALA A 643 26.31 13.18 -5.24
CA ALA A 643 25.83 11.87 -5.67
C ALA A 643 25.55 10.94 -4.49
N LEU A 644 26.44 10.93 -3.50
CA LEU A 644 26.25 10.16 -2.28
C LEU A 644 25.02 10.64 -1.51
N ALA A 645 24.84 11.95 -1.33
CA ALA A 645 23.67 12.49 -0.64
C ALA A 645 22.35 12.10 -1.34
N VAL A 646 22.32 12.19 -2.68
CA VAL A 646 21.16 11.74 -3.49
C VAL A 646 20.96 10.23 -3.36
N SER A 647 22.03 9.45 -3.45
CA SER A 647 21.96 7.98 -3.34
C SER A 647 21.40 7.54 -2.00
N ILE A 648 21.84 8.13 -0.89
CA ILE A 648 21.29 7.80 0.41
C ILE A 648 19.83 8.29 0.56
N SER A 649 19.48 9.46 0.01
CA SER A 649 18.09 9.96 0.03
C SER A 649 17.12 9.06 -0.76
N GLU A 650 17.53 8.57 -1.93
CA GLU A 650 16.67 7.83 -2.85
C GLU A 650 16.71 6.31 -2.64
N LYS A 651 17.87 5.78 -2.22
CA LYS A 651 18.14 4.34 -2.11
C LYS A 651 18.38 3.87 -0.67
N ALA A 652 18.53 4.79 0.28
CA ALA A 652 18.85 4.50 1.68
C ALA A 652 20.17 3.71 1.88
N CYS A 653 21.05 3.72 0.88
CA CYS A 653 22.35 3.04 0.92
C CYS A 653 23.36 3.71 -0.04
N VAL A 654 24.64 3.31 0.06
CA VAL A 654 25.67 3.75 -0.88
C VAL A 654 25.53 2.93 -2.18
N ASP A 655 24.65 3.37 -3.07
CA ASP A 655 24.47 2.74 -4.38
C ASP A 655 25.45 3.35 -5.40
N MET A 656 26.55 2.64 -5.64
CA MET A 656 27.63 3.08 -6.53
C MET A 656 27.22 3.11 -8.01
N ASP A 657 26.28 2.27 -8.43
CA ASP A 657 25.75 2.27 -9.80
C ASP A 657 24.89 3.52 -10.04
N TYR A 658 24.00 3.80 -9.09
CA TYR A 658 23.16 4.98 -9.14
C TYR A 658 24.00 6.26 -9.09
N MET A 659 25.00 6.34 -8.22
CA MET A 659 25.91 7.48 -8.14
C MET A 659 26.74 7.68 -9.43
N SER A 660 27.15 6.58 -10.07
CA SER A 660 27.84 6.62 -11.35
C SER A 660 26.94 7.16 -12.46
N GLN A 661 25.67 6.77 -12.48
CA GLN A 661 24.68 7.31 -13.42
C GLN A 661 24.45 8.82 -13.25
N LEU A 662 24.42 9.30 -12.00
CA LEU A 662 24.18 10.72 -11.69
C LEU A 662 25.35 11.63 -12.06
N THR A 663 26.59 11.12 -11.96
CA THR A 663 27.81 11.94 -12.15
C THR A 663 28.52 11.69 -13.48
N GLY A 664 28.25 10.55 -14.12
CA GLY A 664 29.04 10.03 -15.24
C GLY A 664 30.44 9.54 -14.84
N LYS A 665 30.79 9.53 -13.54
CA LYS A 665 32.09 9.06 -13.03
C LYS A 665 32.10 7.55 -12.87
N THR A 666 33.28 6.96 -12.96
CA THR A 666 33.47 5.54 -12.64
C THR A 666 33.33 5.26 -11.14
N LYS A 667 33.00 4.01 -10.76
CA LYS A 667 32.89 3.61 -9.35
C LYS A 667 34.22 3.84 -8.61
N GLU A 668 35.34 3.64 -9.30
CA GLU A 668 36.69 3.84 -8.77
C GLU A 668 36.99 5.33 -8.48
N GLU A 669 36.60 6.23 -9.39
CA GLU A 669 36.71 7.68 -9.18
C GLU A 669 35.83 8.15 -8.02
N LEU A 670 34.59 7.66 -7.95
CA LEU A 670 33.67 7.96 -6.84
C LEU A 670 34.25 7.47 -5.50
N ALA A 671 34.77 6.25 -5.45
CA ALA A 671 35.38 5.70 -4.24
C ALA A 671 36.65 6.47 -3.82
N GLY A 672 37.44 6.95 -4.78
CA GLY A 672 38.60 7.79 -4.53
C GLY A 672 38.24 9.18 -4.00
N GLU A 673 37.25 9.84 -4.59
CA GLU A 673 36.75 11.16 -4.14
C GLU A 673 36.06 11.09 -2.76
N LEU A 674 35.44 9.95 -2.44
CA LEU A 674 34.72 9.73 -1.18
C LEU A 674 35.55 8.96 -0.14
N GLN A 675 36.87 8.90 -0.31
CA GLN A 675 37.74 8.21 0.64
C GLN A 675 37.58 8.79 2.06
N GLY A 676 37.23 7.92 3.01
CA GLY A 676 36.99 8.30 4.41
C GLY A 676 35.54 8.74 4.70
N VAL A 677 34.73 9.00 3.67
CA VAL A 677 33.29 9.24 3.78
C VAL A 677 32.50 7.94 3.59
N ILE A 678 32.98 7.07 2.69
CA ILE A 678 32.50 5.70 2.51
C ILE A 678 33.64 4.70 2.71
N PHE A 679 33.31 3.49 3.11
CA PHE A 679 34.26 2.39 3.30
C PHE A 679 33.80 1.15 2.54
N ARG A 680 34.74 0.55 1.80
CA ARG A 680 34.60 -0.79 1.25
C ARG A 680 34.58 -1.79 2.39
N VAL A 681 33.54 -2.63 2.48
CA VAL A 681 33.41 -3.62 3.57
C VAL A 681 34.19 -4.90 3.22
N PRO A 682 35.19 -5.30 4.03
CA PRO A 682 35.98 -6.50 3.75
C PRO A 682 35.13 -7.77 3.69
N GLY A 683 35.20 -8.50 2.57
CA GLY A 683 34.54 -9.80 2.40
C GLY A 683 33.04 -9.74 2.08
N GLN A 684 32.47 -8.54 1.88
CA GLN A 684 31.10 -8.37 1.39
C GLN A 684 31.12 -7.88 -0.05
N LEU A 685 30.32 -8.53 -0.89
CA LEU A 685 30.13 -8.20 -2.30
C LEU A 685 28.64 -8.01 -2.56
N GLU A 686 28.33 -7.16 -3.53
CA GLU A 686 27.00 -7.02 -4.10
C GLU A 686 26.62 -8.26 -4.93
N GLN A 687 25.36 -8.36 -5.34
CA GLN A 687 24.84 -9.49 -6.12
C GLN A 687 25.56 -9.67 -7.48
N ASP A 688 26.10 -8.59 -8.03
CA ASP A 688 26.88 -8.58 -9.27
C ASP A 688 28.38 -8.89 -9.07
N GLY A 689 28.80 -9.14 -7.82
CA GLY A 689 30.18 -9.42 -7.44
C GLY A 689 31.05 -8.18 -7.23
N THR A 690 30.50 -6.97 -7.31
CA THR A 690 31.24 -5.74 -7.02
C THR A 690 31.39 -5.50 -5.52
N PRO A 691 32.36 -4.68 -5.08
CA PRO A 691 32.54 -4.42 -3.66
C PRO A 691 31.36 -3.69 -3.02
N HIS A 692 30.95 -4.14 -1.85
CA HIS A 692 29.94 -3.43 -1.05
C HIS A 692 30.56 -2.23 -0.31
N TYR A 693 29.91 -1.08 -0.41
CA TYR A 693 30.30 0.16 0.28
C TYR A 693 29.23 0.58 1.29
N VAL A 694 29.67 1.13 2.42
CA VAL A 694 28.79 1.73 3.43
C VAL A 694 29.36 3.07 3.87
N THR A 695 28.53 3.92 4.47
CA THR A 695 28.97 5.22 4.98
C THR A 695 29.88 5.08 6.21
N ALA A 696 30.69 6.10 6.49
CA ALA A 696 31.61 6.11 7.61
C ALA A 696 30.93 5.91 8.97
N ASP A 697 29.75 6.51 9.19
CA ASP A 697 28.98 6.36 10.42
C ASP A 697 28.50 4.92 10.63
N GLU A 698 28.15 4.20 9.56
CA GLU A 698 27.81 2.78 9.61
C GLU A 698 29.05 1.91 9.82
N TYR A 699 30.12 2.17 9.06
CA TYR A 699 31.32 1.35 9.12
C TYR A 699 32.02 1.46 10.48
N LEU A 700 32.11 2.67 11.03
CA LEU A 700 32.85 2.98 12.27
C LEU A 700 32.00 2.87 13.55
N SER A 701 30.81 2.26 13.46
CA SER A 701 29.93 1.94 14.59
C SER A 701 29.71 0.43 14.76
N GLY A 702 29.04 0.02 15.84
CA GLY A 702 28.90 -1.39 16.20
C GLY A 702 30.21 -1.99 16.72
N ASN A 703 30.45 -3.28 16.49
CA ASN A 703 31.63 -3.98 17.01
C ASN A 703 32.92 -3.60 16.25
N VAL A 704 33.52 -2.47 16.59
CA VAL A 704 34.68 -1.88 15.90
C VAL A 704 35.97 -2.65 16.12
N ARG A 705 36.14 -3.37 17.24
CA ARG A 705 37.29 -4.25 17.47
C ARG A 705 37.31 -5.44 16.50
N ARG A 706 36.15 -6.08 16.30
CA ARG A 706 36.01 -7.18 15.33
C ARG A 706 36.25 -6.68 13.90
N LYS A 707 35.66 -5.53 13.55
CA LYS A 707 35.88 -4.88 12.24
C LYS A 707 37.35 -4.54 12.02
N LEU A 708 38.08 -4.04 13.04
CA LEU A 708 39.51 -3.73 12.93
C LEU A 708 40.33 -4.98 12.61
N ARG A 709 40.08 -6.11 13.30
CA ARG A 709 40.75 -7.38 13.00
C ARG A 709 40.48 -7.88 11.59
N GLN A 710 39.25 -7.73 11.10
CA GLN A 710 38.89 -8.08 9.72
C GLN A 710 39.61 -7.18 8.72
N ALA A 711 39.62 -5.87 8.95
CA ALA A 711 40.33 -4.90 8.11
C ALA A 711 41.84 -5.15 8.09
N GLN A 712 42.47 -5.46 9.23
CA GLN A 712 43.90 -5.80 9.30
C GLN A 712 44.24 -7.05 8.49
N ARG A 713 43.41 -8.10 8.57
CA ARG A 713 43.58 -9.31 7.75
C ARG A 713 43.39 -9.03 6.27
N ALA A 714 42.40 -8.22 5.92
CA ALA A 714 42.15 -7.83 4.53
C ALA A 714 43.30 -6.97 3.98
N ALA A 715 43.83 -6.03 4.76
CA ALA A 715 44.94 -5.17 4.39
C ALA A 715 46.27 -5.93 4.15
N GLN A 716 46.43 -7.12 4.75
CA GLN A 716 47.56 -8.01 4.45
C GLN A 716 47.48 -8.62 3.05
N GLN A 717 46.27 -8.76 2.49
CA GLN A 717 46.02 -9.36 1.18
C GLN A 717 45.83 -8.29 0.09
N ASP A 718 45.15 -7.19 0.42
CA ASP A 718 44.84 -6.08 -0.48
C ASP A 718 45.08 -4.74 0.23
N PRO A 719 46.12 -3.97 -0.17
CA PRO A 719 46.47 -2.68 0.45
C PRO A 719 45.35 -1.63 0.44
N VAL A 720 44.31 -1.79 -0.39
CA VAL A 720 43.17 -0.85 -0.43
C VAL A 720 42.48 -0.70 0.92
N TYR A 721 42.54 -1.72 1.79
CA TYR A 721 41.95 -1.70 3.13
C TYR A 721 42.82 -1.02 4.19
N ALA A 722 43.98 -0.46 3.84
CA ALA A 722 44.83 0.28 4.77
C ALA A 722 44.06 1.46 5.42
N VAL A 723 43.23 2.15 4.65
CA VAL A 723 42.37 3.24 5.15
C VAL A 723 41.35 2.75 6.17
N ASN A 724 40.79 1.54 5.99
CA ASN A 724 39.88 0.93 6.95
C ASN A 724 40.59 0.65 8.29
N VAL A 725 41.84 0.20 8.26
CA VAL A 725 42.64 -0.07 9.46
C VAL A 725 42.91 1.23 10.22
N GLU A 726 43.33 2.28 9.52
CA GLU A 726 43.57 3.60 10.12
C GLU A 726 42.32 4.15 10.80
N ALA A 727 41.20 4.19 10.07
CA ALA A 727 39.94 4.73 10.58
C ALA A 727 39.38 3.92 11.76
N LEU A 728 39.43 2.58 11.69
CA LEU A 728 38.96 1.72 12.79
C LEU A 728 39.91 1.76 13.98
N THR A 729 41.21 2.02 13.80
CA THR A 729 42.14 2.22 14.92
C THR A 729 41.80 3.49 15.69
N ALA A 730 41.48 4.58 14.98
CA ALA A 730 41.04 5.83 15.60
C ALA A 730 39.66 5.72 16.27
N ALA A 731 38.78 4.86 15.75
CA ALA A 731 37.42 4.65 16.27
C ALA A 731 37.32 3.69 17.48
N GLN A 732 38.45 3.20 18.02
CA GLN A 732 38.40 2.27 19.16
C GLN A 732 37.89 2.96 20.43
N PRO A 733 36.98 2.31 21.18
CA PRO A 733 36.63 2.77 22.51
C PRO A 733 37.87 2.79 23.41
N LYS A 734 37.96 3.79 24.29
CA LYS A 734 39.00 3.84 25.31
C LYS A 734 38.91 2.57 26.17
N ASP A 735 40.04 1.88 26.35
CA ASP A 735 40.13 0.74 27.26
C ASP A 735 39.71 1.16 28.68
N LEU A 736 38.88 0.32 29.29
CA LEU A 736 38.45 0.45 30.68
C LEU A 736 39.46 -0.22 31.60
N ASP A 737 39.77 0.44 32.71
CA ASP A 737 40.57 -0.14 33.78
C ASP A 737 39.73 -1.07 34.68
N ALA A 738 40.39 -1.91 35.48
CA ALA A 738 39.71 -2.83 36.41
C ALA A 738 38.73 -2.12 37.37
N SER A 739 39.02 -0.86 37.73
CA SER A 739 38.13 -0.06 38.59
C SER A 739 36.84 0.40 37.90
N GLU A 740 36.83 0.43 36.57
CA GLU A 740 35.70 0.86 35.75
C GLU A 740 34.82 -0.32 35.29
N ILE A 741 35.25 -1.56 35.58
CA ILE A 741 34.54 -2.78 35.18
C ILE A 741 33.80 -3.36 36.40
N GLU A 742 32.47 -3.31 36.36
CA GLU A 742 31.64 -4.01 37.35
C GLU A 742 31.45 -5.48 36.98
N VAL A 743 31.87 -6.38 37.88
CA VAL A 743 31.77 -7.82 37.67
C VAL A 743 30.77 -8.42 38.65
N ARG A 744 29.82 -9.20 38.11
CA ARG A 744 28.82 -9.93 38.89
C ARG A 744 28.95 -11.44 38.70
N LEU A 745 28.58 -12.20 39.72
CA LEU A 745 28.39 -13.65 39.58
C LEU A 745 27.31 -13.93 38.52
N GLY A 746 27.57 -14.91 37.66
CA GLY A 746 26.71 -15.25 36.52
C GLY A 746 27.04 -14.49 35.23
N ALA A 747 28.05 -13.61 35.22
CA ALA A 747 28.56 -13.02 34.00
C ALA A 747 29.17 -14.10 33.09
N THR A 748 28.62 -14.27 31.89
CA THR A 748 28.96 -15.38 30.98
C THR A 748 30.28 -15.22 30.25
N TRP A 749 30.86 -14.01 30.25
CA TRP A 749 32.18 -13.75 29.69
C TRP A 749 33.32 -14.19 30.61
N ILE A 750 33.02 -14.45 31.90
CA ILE A 750 34.04 -14.95 32.82
C ILE A 750 34.17 -16.45 32.61
N ASP A 751 35.39 -16.87 32.35
CA ASP A 751 35.75 -18.26 32.20
C ASP A 751 35.42 -19.06 33.49
N LYS A 752 34.83 -20.26 33.34
CA LYS A 752 34.36 -21.08 34.47
C LYS A 752 35.50 -21.50 35.39
N GLU A 753 36.73 -21.56 34.88
CA GLU A 753 37.93 -21.88 35.64
C GLU A 753 38.16 -20.84 36.74
N TYR A 754 37.87 -19.55 36.49
CA TYR A 754 37.94 -18.51 37.54
C TYR A 754 36.82 -18.63 38.56
N ILE A 755 35.62 -19.02 38.15
CA ILE A 755 34.50 -19.28 39.07
C ILE A 755 34.82 -20.49 39.97
N GLN A 756 35.42 -21.53 39.41
CA GLN A 756 35.85 -22.71 40.14
C GLN A 756 37.00 -22.38 41.11
N GLN A 757 37.97 -21.58 40.68
CA GLN A 757 39.04 -21.12 41.55
C GLN A 757 38.49 -20.29 42.72
N PHE A 758 37.58 -19.34 42.46
CA PHE A 758 36.89 -18.57 43.49
C PHE A 758 36.19 -19.47 44.51
N MET A 759 35.45 -20.46 44.02
CA MET A 759 34.74 -21.43 44.86
C MET A 759 35.70 -22.21 45.78
N TYR A 760 36.83 -22.68 45.25
CA TYR A 760 37.81 -23.44 46.03
C TYR A 760 38.49 -22.58 47.09
N GLU A 761 38.94 -21.38 46.73
CA GLU A 761 39.66 -20.48 47.63
C GLU A 761 38.73 -19.90 48.71
N THR A 762 37.49 -19.54 48.35
CA THR A 762 36.55 -18.90 49.28
C THR A 762 35.95 -19.90 50.26
N PHE A 763 35.61 -21.10 49.79
CA PHE A 763 35.00 -22.14 50.65
C PHE A 763 36.04 -23.07 51.28
N ASN A 764 37.34 -22.87 51.03
CA ASN A 764 38.41 -23.76 51.48
C ASN A 764 38.14 -25.24 51.10
N THR A 765 37.71 -25.46 49.85
CA THR A 765 37.28 -26.79 49.40
C THR A 765 38.43 -27.80 49.54
N PRO A 766 38.27 -28.90 50.31
CA PRO A 766 39.35 -29.86 50.53
C PRO A 766 39.91 -30.42 49.23
N PHE A 767 41.24 -30.53 49.11
CA PHE A 767 41.92 -30.94 47.89
C PHE A 767 41.39 -32.26 47.31
N TYR A 768 41.07 -33.24 48.17
CA TYR A 768 40.53 -34.53 47.74
C TYR A 768 39.10 -34.45 47.15
N LEU A 769 38.36 -33.37 47.41
CA LEU A 769 37.02 -33.11 46.86
C LEU A 769 37.03 -32.22 45.61
N GLN A 770 38.13 -31.54 45.30
CA GLN A 770 38.20 -30.64 44.13
C GLN A 770 38.03 -31.37 42.79
N ARG A 771 38.19 -32.69 42.74
CA ARG A 771 37.87 -33.50 41.54
C ARG A 771 36.41 -33.95 41.45
N SER A 772 35.65 -33.72 42.51
CA SER A 772 34.24 -34.14 42.64
C SER A 772 33.29 -32.95 42.63
N ILE A 773 33.76 -31.76 43.02
CA ILE A 773 32.98 -30.53 43.09
C ILE A 773 33.42 -29.56 42.00
N GLU A 774 32.76 -29.60 40.83
CA GLU A 774 33.21 -28.87 39.64
C GLU A 774 32.13 -27.91 39.12
N VAL A 775 32.56 -26.75 38.62
CA VAL A 775 31.68 -25.73 38.00
C VAL A 775 31.57 -26.02 36.51
N ASN A 776 30.34 -26.07 36.01
CA ASN A 776 30.05 -26.27 34.59
C ASN A 776 29.08 -25.18 34.11
N TYR A 777 29.29 -24.71 32.87
CA TYR A 777 28.38 -23.78 32.19
C TYR A 777 27.90 -24.41 30.88
N SER A 778 26.59 -24.40 30.66
CA SER A 778 25.97 -24.87 29.41
C SER A 778 25.63 -23.67 28.53
N SER A 779 26.36 -23.49 27.42
CA SER A 779 26.08 -22.40 26.47
C SER A 779 24.74 -22.55 25.75
N PHE A 780 24.17 -23.77 25.68
CA PHE A 780 22.87 -24.03 25.04
C PHE A 780 21.68 -23.62 25.91
N THR A 781 21.78 -23.84 27.22
CA THR A 781 20.70 -23.51 28.19
C THR A 781 20.96 -22.23 28.97
N ALA A 782 22.17 -21.64 28.82
CA ALA A 782 22.67 -20.52 29.60
C ALA A 782 22.65 -20.76 31.14
N GLU A 783 22.75 -22.03 31.57
CA GLU A 783 22.72 -22.40 32.99
C GLU A 783 24.10 -22.80 33.52
N TRP A 784 24.38 -22.39 34.76
CA TRP A 784 25.52 -22.81 35.56
C TRP A 784 25.13 -23.96 36.49
N GLN A 785 25.99 -24.97 36.62
CA GLN A 785 25.77 -26.11 37.50
C GLN A 785 27.04 -26.42 38.29
N ILE A 786 26.88 -26.71 39.58
CA ILE A 786 27.96 -27.17 40.45
C ILE A 786 27.73 -28.64 40.76
N LYS A 787 28.55 -29.49 40.16
CA LYS A 787 28.55 -30.93 40.40
C LYS A 787 29.04 -31.19 41.82
N GLY A 788 28.56 -32.26 42.47
CA GLY A 788 29.07 -32.67 43.79
C GLY A 788 28.82 -31.68 44.93
N LYS A 789 27.91 -30.71 44.77
CA LYS A 789 27.60 -29.65 45.76
C LYS A 789 27.18 -30.14 47.16
N SER A 790 26.88 -31.42 47.33
CA SER A 790 26.54 -32.04 48.62
C SER A 790 27.65 -32.95 49.19
N SER A 791 28.82 -33.03 48.55
CA SER A 791 29.90 -33.96 48.92
C SER A 791 30.70 -33.51 50.15
N VAL A 792 30.58 -32.25 50.57
CA VAL A 792 31.23 -31.73 51.78
C VAL A 792 30.50 -32.17 53.06
N SER A 793 31.26 -32.41 54.12
CA SER A 793 30.72 -32.79 55.43
C SER A 793 29.84 -31.68 56.02
N TYR A 794 28.76 -32.06 56.72
CA TYR A 794 27.91 -31.10 57.46
C TYR A 794 28.66 -30.32 58.55
N ASN A 795 29.82 -30.80 58.99
CA ASN A 795 30.68 -30.12 59.95
C ASN A 795 31.61 -29.08 59.29
N ASP A 796 31.56 -28.93 57.96
CA ASP A 796 32.35 -27.92 57.26
C ASP A 796 31.81 -26.52 57.57
N VAL A 797 32.60 -25.76 58.35
CA VAL A 797 32.22 -24.43 58.84
C VAL A 797 32.05 -23.46 57.68
N ALA A 798 32.91 -23.52 56.66
CA ALA A 798 32.84 -22.60 55.52
C ALA A 798 31.55 -22.84 54.73
N ALA A 799 31.23 -24.11 54.46
CA ALA A 799 30.08 -24.51 53.64
C ALA A 799 28.73 -24.37 54.34
N TYR A 800 28.63 -24.61 55.65
CA TYR A 800 27.34 -24.63 56.37
C TYR A 800 27.13 -23.49 57.37
N THR A 801 28.16 -22.68 57.67
CA THR A 801 28.08 -21.59 58.65
C THR A 801 28.56 -20.23 58.12
N THR A 802 29.73 -20.17 57.50
CA THR A 802 30.34 -18.90 57.05
C THR A 802 29.64 -18.37 55.79
N TYR A 803 29.59 -19.20 54.74
CA TYR A 803 29.02 -18.85 53.43
C TYR A 803 27.75 -19.63 53.10
N GLY A 804 27.30 -20.51 53.99
CA GLY A 804 26.04 -21.20 53.89
C GLY A 804 25.27 -21.21 55.19
N THR A 805 24.18 -21.97 55.19
CA THR A 805 23.31 -22.23 56.33
C THR A 805 23.15 -23.74 56.50
N SER A 806 22.60 -24.18 57.63
CA SER A 806 22.24 -25.58 57.83
C SER A 806 21.21 -26.10 56.80
N ARG A 807 20.43 -25.20 56.19
CA ARG A 807 19.37 -25.53 55.21
C ARG A 807 19.79 -25.37 53.74
N ALA A 808 20.85 -24.62 53.46
CA ALA A 808 21.44 -24.47 52.14
C ALA A 808 22.94 -24.19 52.26
N ASN A 809 23.77 -25.11 51.77
CA ASN A 809 25.22 -24.96 51.83
C ASN A 809 25.75 -23.94 50.82
N ALA A 810 26.99 -23.49 51.02
CA ALA A 810 27.63 -22.45 50.23
C ALA A 810 27.70 -22.76 48.72
N TYR A 811 27.90 -24.02 48.34
CA TYR A 811 27.94 -24.45 46.93
C TYR A 811 26.57 -24.31 46.26
N LYS A 812 25.48 -24.67 46.96
CA LYS A 812 24.11 -24.45 46.45
C LYS A 812 23.81 -22.97 46.30
N ILE A 813 24.17 -22.15 47.30
CA ILE A 813 23.98 -20.69 47.25
C ILE A 813 24.80 -20.06 46.10
N LEU A 814 26.01 -20.54 45.86
CA LEU A 814 26.84 -20.10 44.74
C LEU A 814 26.22 -20.47 43.40
N GLU A 815 25.72 -21.70 43.22
CA GLU A 815 25.04 -22.14 42.00
C GLU A 815 23.79 -21.28 41.72
N ASP A 816 22.95 -21.02 42.74
CA ASP A 816 21.80 -20.13 42.61
C ASP A 816 22.25 -18.70 42.23
N SER A 817 23.36 -18.22 42.80
CA SER A 817 23.92 -16.91 42.49
C SER A 817 24.44 -16.79 41.05
N LEU A 818 25.10 -17.83 40.55
CA LEU A 818 25.58 -17.90 39.16
C LEU A 818 24.42 -17.90 38.16
N ASN A 819 23.27 -18.44 38.55
CA ASN A 819 22.05 -18.43 37.73
C ASN A 819 21.14 -17.21 38.01
N LEU A 820 21.63 -16.19 38.73
CA LEU A 820 20.86 -14.99 39.09
C LEU A 820 19.54 -15.30 39.82
N ARG A 821 19.47 -16.40 40.57
CA ARG A 821 18.31 -16.83 41.37
C ARG A 821 18.47 -16.39 42.82
N ASP A 822 17.39 -15.93 43.43
CA ASP A 822 17.35 -15.71 44.88
C ASP A 822 17.26 -17.06 45.62
N VAL A 823 18.07 -17.23 46.66
CA VAL A 823 18.01 -18.45 47.47
C VAL A 823 16.75 -18.43 48.34
N ARG A 824 15.83 -19.36 48.09
CA ARG A 824 14.57 -19.51 48.84
C ARG A 824 14.52 -20.84 49.57
N ILE A 825 14.23 -20.81 50.87
CA ILE A 825 14.09 -22.00 51.72
C ILE A 825 12.61 -22.23 52.00
N TYR A 826 12.14 -23.45 51.75
CA TYR A 826 10.76 -23.85 52.01
C TYR A 826 10.72 -24.95 53.09
N ASP A 827 9.72 -24.90 53.94
CA ASP A 827 9.33 -25.99 54.83
C ASP A 827 8.15 -26.75 54.23
N THR A 828 8.14 -28.06 54.43
CA THR A 828 6.97 -28.89 54.11
C THR A 828 6.10 -28.94 55.35
N ILE A 829 4.85 -28.50 55.22
CA ILE A 829 3.83 -28.65 56.26
C ILE A 829 2.67 -29.47 55.70
N GLU A 830 2.14 -30.37 56.52
CA GLU A 830 0.97 -31.18 56.17
C GLU A 830 -0.29 -30.37 56.48
N ASP A 831 -1.23 -30.32 55.55
CA ASP A 831 -2.54 -29.71 55.79
C ASP A 831 -3.48 -30.64 56.58
N ALA A 832 -4.66 -30.13 56.94
CA ALA A 832 -5.63 -30.88 57.77
C ALA A 832 -6.14 -32.16 57.10
N ASP A 833 -5.93 -32.33 55.79
CA ASP A 833 -6.35 -33.46 54.98
C ASP A 833 -5.19 -34.45 54.68
N GLY A 834 -4.00 -34.23 55.27
CA GLY A 834 -2.83 -35.10 55.11
C GLY A 834 -1.99 -34.83 53.86
N LYS A 835 -2.19 -33.68 53.19
CA LYS A 835 -1.48 -33.33 51.96
C LYS A 835 -0.32 -32.37 52.25
N GLU A 836 0.86 -32.72 51.77
CA GLU A 836 2.06 -31.90 51.93
C GLU A 836 1.99 -30.62 51.09
N ARG A 837 2.13 -29.46 51.73
CA ARG A 837 2.30 -28.15 51.08
C ARG A 837 3.64 -27.51 51.45
N ARG A 838 4.32 -26.92 50.47
CA ARG A 838 5.58 -26.20 50.68
C ARG A 838 5.30 -24.74 51.01
N VAL A 839 5.71 -24.28 52.18
CA VAL A 839 5.57 -22.89 52.62
C VAL A 839 6.96 -22.26 52.75
N LEU A 840 7.10 -21.02 52.27
CA LEU A 840 8.36 -20.28 52.35
C LEU A 840 8.74 -20.03 53.81
N ASN A 841 9.91 -20.50 54.23
CA ASN A 841 10.48 -20.17 55.53
C ASN A 841 11.17 -18.81 55.42
N ALA A 842 10.48 -17.75 55.83
CA ALA A 842 10.98 -16.38 55.74
C ALA A 842 12.31 -16.20 56.49
N LYS A 843 12.45 -16.77 57.69
CA LYS A 843 13.65 -16.62 58.53
C LYS A 843 14.88 -17.26 57.88
N GLU A 844 14.77 -18.53 57.48
CA GLU A 844 15.87 -19.27 56.85
C GLU A 844 16.20 -18.69 55.46
N THR A 845 15.19 -18.22 54.73
CA THR A 845 15.36 -17.50 53.45
C THR A 845 16.14 -16.20 53.64
N THR A 846 15.81 -15.38 54.65
CA THR A 846 16.57 -14.16 54.95
C THR A 846 18.03 -14.46 55.31
N LEU A 847 18.28 -15.50 56.13
CA LEU A 847 19.65 -15.91 56.46
C LEU A 847 20.42 -16.39 55.21
N ALA A 848 19.79 -17.21 54.36
CA ALA A 848 20.41 -17.67 53.13
C ALA A 848 20.69 -16.51 52.15
N ALA A 849 19.80 -15.52 52.06
CA ALA A 849 20.01 -14.30 51.27
C ALA A 849 21.19 -13.46 51.80
N GLN A 850 21.36 -13.34 53.11
CA GLN A 850 22.54 -12.69 53.70
C GLN A 850 23.84 -13.41 53.33
N LYS A 851 23.83 -14.76 53.35
CA LYS A 851 24.98 -15.56 52.89
C LYS A 851 25.25 -15.42 51.40
N GLN A 852 24.19 -15.35 50.59
CA GLN A 852 24.28 -15.08 49.16
C GLN A 852 24.96 -13.72 48.89
N GLN A 853 24.58 -12.69 49.65
CA GLN A 853 25.20 -11.37 49.55
C GLN A 853 26.67 -11.39 49.97
N ALA A 854 27.01 -12.09 51.06
CA ALA A 854 28.40 -12.25 51.49
C ALA A 854 29.28 -12.96 50.44
N ILE A 855 28.74 -13.95 49.72
CA ILE A 855 29.45 -14.60 48.60
C ILE A 855 29.66 -13.62 47.44
N ARG A 856 28.66 -12.79 47.10
CA ARG A 856 28.77 -11.76 46.05
C ARG A 856 29.85 -10.72 46.38
N GLU A 857 29.91 -10.28 47.63
CA GLU A 857 30.93 -9.33 48.12
C GLU A 857 32.32 -9.96 48.09
N ALA A 858 32.47 -11.19 48.58
CA ALA A 858 33.73 -11.92 48.52
C ALA A 858 34.22 -12.09 47.07
N PHE A 859 33.30 -12.37 46.12
CA PHE A 859 33.65 -12.47 44.70
C PHE A 859 34.16 -11.15 44.12
N ARG A 860 33.50 -10.03 44.45
CA ARG A 860 33.88 -8.69 43.97
C ARG A 860 35.29 -8.31 44.42
N ASP A 861 35.65 -8.63 45.66
CA ASP A 861 36.99 -8.37 46.17
C ASP A 861 38.03 -9.37 45.62
N TRP A 862 37.60 -10.62 45.42
CA TRP A 862 38.47 -11.69 44.97
C TRP A 862 38.87 -11.52 43.51
N ILE A 863 37.93 -11.23 42.61
CA ILE A 863 38.14 -11.27 41.15
C ILE A 863 39.31 -10.40 40.71
N TRP A 864 39.48 -9.24 41.34
CA TRP A 864 40.54 -8.29 41.02
C TRP A 864 41.80 -8.41 41.87
N ARG A 865 41.82 -9.26 42.90
CA ARG A 865 42.93 -9.32 43.87
C ARG A 865 44.26 -9.76 43.24
N ASP A 866 44.20 -10.75 42.36
CA ASP A 866 45.38 -11.29 41.68
C ASP A 866 45.76 -10.44 40.45
N PRO A 867 47.03 -9.99 40.32
CA PRO A 867 47.45 -9.13 39.21
C PRO A 867 47.33 -9.76 37.83
N GLU A 868 47.66 -11.05 37.68
CA GLU A 868 47.63 -11.75 36.38
C GLU A 868 46.19 -11.94 35.93
N ARG A 869 45.32 -12.47 36.81
CA ARG A 869 43.88 -12.60 36.56
C ARG A 869 43.24 -11.26 36.22
N ARG A 870 43.58 -10.20 36.96
CA ARG A 870 43.08 -8.84 36.69
C ARG A 870 43.44 -8.41 35.28
N GLN A 871 44.71 -8.55 34.88
CA GLN A 871 45.15 -8.18 33.54
C GLN A 871 44.43 -8.98 32.46
N THR A 872 44.30 -10.30 32.62
CA THR A 872 43.60 -11.16 31.67
C THR A 872 42.13 -10.76 31.51
N LEU A 873 41.40 -10.56 32.61
CA LEU A 873 39.98 -10.21 32.60
C LEU A 873 39.73 -8.80 32.06
N VAL A 874 40.59 -7.83 32.37
CA VAL A 874 40.51 -6.47 31.80
C VAL A 874 40.70 -6.51 30.28
N SER A 875 41.71 -7.23 29.80
CA SER A 875 41.94 -7.39 28.36
C SER A 875 40.75 -8.07 27.69
N GLN A 876 40.26 -9.18 28.25
CA GLN A 876 39.11 -9.90 27.70
C GLN A 876 37.84 -9.04 27.67
N TYR A 877 37.54 -8.33 28.76
CA TYR A 877 36.38 -7.45 28.84
C TYR A 877 36.45 -6.35 27.79
N ASN A 878 37.62 -5.71 27.63
CA ASN A 878 37.77 -4.68 26.61
C ASN A 878 37.60 -5.24 25.20
N GLU A 879 38.12 -6.44 24.95
CA GLU A 879 38.08 -7.09 23.65
C GLU A 879 36.68 -7.56 23.24
N GLU A 880 35.90 -8.07 24.18
CA GLU A 880 34.59 -8.67 23.94
C GLU A 880 33.44 -7.71 24.22
N MET A 881 33.49 -7.00 25.36
CA MET A 881 32.39 -6.19 25.89
C MET A 881 32.55 -4.70 25.57
N ASN A 882 33.75 -4.11 25.71
CA ASN A 882 34.04 -2.72 25.31
C ASN A 882 34.39 -2.61 23.81
N SER A 883 33.54 -3.22 22.99
CA SER A 883 33.78 -3.36 21.55
C SER A 883 32.78 -2.60 20.70
N ILE A 884 31.65 -2.14 21.28
CA ILE A 884 30.55 -1.49 20.57
C ILE A 884 30.68 0.03 20.66
N ARG A 885 30.82 0.69 19.51
CA ARG A 885 30.70 2.16 19.39
C ARG A 885 29.29 2.53 18.91
N PRO A 886 28.55 3.43 19.61
CA PRO A 886 27.28 3.96 19.11
C PRO A 886 27.44 4.62 17.75
N ARG A 887 26.40 4.57 16.92
CA ARG A 887 26.38 5.27 15.63
C ARG A 887 26.22 6.76 15.86
N GLU A 888 27.13 7.55 15.30
CA GLU A 888 27.10 9.01 15.33
C GLU A 888 26.76 9.51 13.93
N TYR A 889 25.66 10.25 13.80
CA TYR A 889 25.17 10.73 12.51
C TYR A 889 25.67 12.15 12.27
N ASP A 890 26.34 12.36 11.14
CA ASP A 890 26.69 13.69 10.65
C ASP A 890 25.87 13.99 9.39
N GLY A 891 25.09 15.07 9.41
CA GLY A 891 24.29 15.53 8.27
C GLY A 891 24.86 16.75 7.57
N SER A 892 26.08 17.17 7.88
CA SER A 892 26.72 18.37 7.33
C SER A 892 26.74 18.41 5.80
N HIS A 893 26.89 17.23 5.18
CA HIS A 893 26.93 16.99 3.74
C HIS A 893 25.55 16.94 3.07
N ILE A 894 24.45 16.92 3.83
CA ILE A 894 23.10 16.83 3.28
C ILE A 894 22.68 18.20 2.74
N THR A 895 22.30 18.23 1.46
CA THR A 895 21.67 19.36 0.77
C THR A 895 20.19 19.05 0.57
N PHE A 896 19.32 20.03 0.84
CA PHE A 896 17.86 19.84 0.83
C PHE A 896 17.25 20.47 -0.42
N GLY A 897 16.99 19.65 -1.44
CA GLY A 897 16.18 20.04 -2.59
C GLY A 897 14.73 20.32 -2.17
N GLY A 898 14.13 21.40 -2.68
CA GLY A 898 12.72 21.74 -2.40
C GLY A 898 12.46 22.50 -1.09
N MET A 899 13.46 22.66 -0.21
CA MET A 899 13.33 23.51 0.98
C MET A 899 13.25 24.99 0.58
N ASN A 900 12.41 25.76 1.26
CA ASN A 900 12.31 27.20 1.04
C ASN A 900 13.70 27.86 1.19
N PRO A 901 14.21 28.59 0.17
CA PRO A 901 15.55 29.20 0.21
C PRO A 901 15.76 30.19 1.36
N ALA A 902 14.68 30.72 1.94
CA ALA A 902 14.74 31.61 3.11
C ALA A 902 15.06 30.86 4.43
N ILE A 903 15.05 29.53 4.42
CA ILE A 903 15.28 28.68 5.60
C ILE A 903 16.67 28.06 5.49
N THR A 904 17.51 28.26 6.51
CA THR A 904 18.82 27.59 6.63
C THR A 904 18.83 26.76 7.90
N LEU A 905 19.08 25.44 7.76
CA LEU A 905 19.13 24.51 8.89
C LEU A 905 20.46 24.60 9.64
N ARG A 906 20.40 24.52 10.97
CA ARG A 906 21.56 24.42 11.87
C ARG A 906 22.16 23.01 11.83
N GLU A 907 23.44 22.90 12.19
CA GLU A 907 24.22 21.65 12.13
C GLU A 907 23.56 20.46 12.86
N HIS A 908 23.02 20.69 14.06
CA HIS A 908 22.30 19.66 14.81
C HIS A 908 20.98 19.23 14.12
N GLN A 909 20.31 20.13 13.41
CA GLN A 909 19.09 19.78 12.66
C GLN A 909 19.43 18.90 11.47
N LYS A 910 20.52 19.20 10.77
CA LYS A 910 21.02 18.35 9.69
C LYS A 910 21.43 16.96 10.20
N SER A 911 22.13 16.89 11.32
CA SER A 911 22.55 15.63 11.96
C SER A 911 21.36 14.81 12.47
N ALA A 912 20.31 15.47 12.97
CA ALA A 912 19.06 14.80 13.32
C ALA A 912 18.35 14.23 12.08
N ILE A 913 18.40 14.93 10.94
CA ILE A 913 17.85 14.43 9.68
C ILE A 913 18.69 13.27 9.15
N ALA A 914 20.02 13.33 9.22
CA ALA A 914 20.90 12.20 8.91
C ALA A 914 20.57 10.97 9.76
N HIS A 915 20.27 11.17 11.05
CA HIS A 915 19.80 10.09 11.91
C HIS A 915 18.47 9.48 11.43
N VAL A 916 17.52 10.29 10.96
CA VAL A 916 16.26 9.77 10.39
C VAL A 916 16.52 9.03 9.08
N LEU A 917 17.28 9.63 8.16
CA LEU A 917 17.55 9.06 6.84
C LEU A 917 18.39 7.78 6.91
N TYR A 918 19.42 7.75 7.76
CA TYR A 918 20.43 6.69 7.80
C TYR A 918 20.17 5.67 8.92
N GLY A 919 19.33 6.02 9.90
CA GLY A 919 19.05 5.20 11.08
C GLY A 919 17.98 4.13 10.90
N GLY A 920 17.23 4.15 9.79
CA GLY A 920 16.18 3.17 9.52
C GLY A 920 14.95 3.30 10.43
N ASN A 921 14.64 4.52 10.87
CA ASN A 921 13.47 4.84 11.72
C ASN A 921 12.22 5.16 10.90
#